data_AF-A0A7V9UEM1-F1
#
_entry.id   AF-A0A7V9UEM1-F1
#
_cell.length_a   1.000
_cell.length_b   1.000
_cell.length_c   1.000
_cell.angle_alpha   90.00
_cell.angle_beta   90.00
_cell.angle_gamma   90.00
#
_symmetry.space_group_name_H-M   'P 1'
#
loop_
_entity.id
_entity.type
_entity.pdbx_description
1 polymer ?
#
loop_
_entity_poly.entity_id
_entity_poly.type
_entity_poly.pdbx_seq_one_letter_code
_entity_poly.pdbx_strand_id
1 'polypeptide(L)'
;PWAALRREADRVVHGVYDPDSGASFEIEPANDPDLPGLAYWHSQAQLVSYRPRRRATLTGYKGTQPVFIKVVRPSRVAALARLFETVQPMVVAADMRAPELMSVDPDLGVLMFSKLDGEPLYERWPRAAVDFGLIGRRLGALGSMNGPETLPVRAHSDLGWWIRQVRTRDPRPSTEFLAHLGATVQRLPVYTSQSQGVVHGDLHDGNLVVEQDAIGLLDLDMAGSGDPVRDLAMLTAHLELNALQRGKASPEAEVADLWEGYRSFNSVTRQQAGAATAIELTRLACLYRFRSRWSPISDDLLDRASAWNREAASRPSPGPARKVGLGPRLALQGALEPGRVADELRARWEHFDWVGSSLIAADVTRVHEREDAYSLELDVEVTDAGKPTRLRLLAEIVPDDVEDRLESSLQQLRRGSRGQLGPEAEGLAAVPALQMVVRRPGLDRRLPVLDLLHRPKRAAKALSHYFEGEGVDVELLGHRLDKRATLRARCGPTSLIVKGYKARSDLPEAIISWATALGQQRGSGPAVPAPLGLLESRRAVVWEDLGSTGNSEWGPVGKPEEIEAVGGALRWLHRVDDLDLPAYDVAAELDVLDRSQRLLEAGRPQLSASTLPTMVRVAAGLIALEGSSAATIHRDAHPGQFVFGADRVSIIDFDSLTIGEAAIDLGNYAAYLRIAGASDGEIMLHIGYQSRQNLIDRAGTWRDAALFRLGAQLALTTDRADLGRGILAELSQS
;
A
#
# COMPACT_ATOMS: atom_id res chain seq x y z
N PRO A 1 2.07 -8.18 -20.46
CA PRO A 1 1.72 -7.93 -21.88
C PRO A 1 0.85 -6.67 -22.10
N TRP A 2 1.41 -5.66 -22.77
CA TRP A 2 0.76 -4.40 -23.13
C TRP A 2 0.34 -4.42 -24.60
N ALA A 3 -0.91 -4.02 -24.87
CA ALA A 3 -1.39 -3.89 -26.24
C ALA A 3 -0.73 -2.67 -26.91
N ALA A 4 -0.04 -2.90 -28.01
CA ALA A 4 0.55 -1.88 -28.86
C ALA A 4 -0.18 -1.85 -30.21
N LEU A 5 -0.19 -0.69 -30.85
CA LEU A 5 -0.76 -0.49 -32.17
C LEU A 5 0.22 0.36 -32.99
N ARG A 6 0.65 -0.18 -34.13
CA ARG A 6 1.45 0.53 -35.13
C ARG A 6 0.61 0.72 -36.38
N ARG A 7 0.52 1.95 -36.88
CA ARG A 7 -0.11 2.22 -38.18
C ARG A 7 0.97 2.22 -39.25
N GLU A 8 0.84 1.33 -40.23
CA GLU A 8 1.62 1.29 -41.46
C GLU A 8 0.80 1.94 -42.58
N ALA A 9 1.40 2.16 -43.76
CA ALA A 9 0.77 2.90 -44.86
C ALA A 9 -0.52 2.23 -45.38
N ASP A 10 -0.64 0.91 -45.24
CA ASP A 10 -1.68 0.06 -45.80
C ASP A 10 -2.43 -0.77 -44.75
N ARG A 11 -1.92 -0.87 -43.51
CA ARG A 11 -2.53 -1.70 -42.46
C ARG A 11 -2.28 -1.20 -41.04
N VAL A 12 -3.10 -1.69 -40.11
CA VAL A 12 -2.92 -1.50 -38.67
C VAL A 12 -2.36 -2.78 -38.07
N VAL A 13 -1.15 -2.71 -37.54
CA VAL A 13 -0.47 -3.81 -36.87
C VAL A 13 -0.79 -3.77 -35.38
N HIS A 14 -1.36 -4.87 -34.88
CA HIS A 14 -1.68 -5.05 -33.47
C HIS A 14 -0.62 -5.93 -32.83
N GLY A 15 -0.07 -5.49 -31.70
CA GLY A 15 0.99 -6.24 -31.03
C GLY A 15 0.83 -6.30 -29.52
N VAL A 16 1.61 -7.18 -28.92
CA VAL A 16 1.74 -7.32 -27.47
C VAL A 16 3.20 -7.15 -27.10
N TYR A 17 3.49 -6.21 -26.21
CA TYR A 17 4.79 -6.05 -25.58
C TYR A 17 4.81 -6.74 -24.22
N ASP A 18 5.76 -7.62 -23.97
CA ASP A 18 5.96 -8.26 -22.69
C ASP A 18 7.06 -7.54 -21.89
N PRO A 19 6.73 -6.83 -20.80
CA PRO A 19 7.71 -6.03 -20.06
C PRO A 19 8.74 -6.87 -19.32
N ASP A 20 8.43 -8.13 -18.97
CA ASP A 20 9.33 -8.99 -18.20
C ASP A 20 10.43 -9.59 -19.08
N SER A 21 10.09 -9.90 -20.35
CA SER A 21 11.03 -10.43 -21.34
C SER A 21 11.58 -9.39 -22.31
N GLY A 22 10.99 -8.19 -22.35
CA GLY A 22 11.29 -7.14 -23.33
C GLY A 22 10.84 -7.46 -24.77
N ALA A 23 10.16 -8.58 -24.99
CA ALA A 23 9.77 -9.05 -26.32
C ALA A 23 8.49 -8.37 -26.82
N SER A 24 8.36 -8.23 -28.14
CA SER A 24 7.13 -7.75 -28.79
C SER A 24 6.69 -8.71 -29.89
N PHE A 25 5.40 -9.04 -29.92
CA PHE A 25 4.83 -9.97 -30.88
C PHE A 25 3.63 -9.34 -31.59
N GLU A 26 3.52 -9.54 -32.90
CA GLU A 26 2.33 -9.19 -33.69
C GLU A 26 1.25 -10.25 -33.48
N ILE A 27 -0.01 -9.81 -33.36
CA ILE A 27 -1.17 -10.68 -33.27
C ILE A 27 -2.21 -10.21 -34.28
N GLU A 28 -2.41 -11.01 -35.32
CA GLU A 28 -3.52 -10.81 -36.25
C GLU A 28 -4.86 -11.08 -35.53
N PRO A 29 -5.87 -10.19 -35.64
CA PRO A 29 -7.16 -10.36 -34.97
C PRO A 29 -7.81 -11.72 -35.24
N ALA A 30 -7.70 -12.23 -36.47
CA ALA A 30 -8.27 -13.51 -36.86
C ALA A 30 -7.60 -14.73 -36.20
N ASN A 31 -6.42 -14.56 -35.60
CA ASN A 31 -5.59 -15.62 -35.03
C ASN A 31 -5.36 -15.43 -33.52
N ASP A 32 -6.16 -14.59 -32.85
CA ASP A 32 -6.02 -14.34 -31.41
C ASP A 32 -6.45 -15.58 -30.59
N PRO A 33 -5.52 -16.29 -29.91
CA PRO A 33 -5.83 -17.52 -29.21
C PRO A 33 -6.70 -17.32 -27.97
N ASP A 34 -6.75 -16.12 -27.41
CA ASP A 34 -7.55 -15.82 -26.22
C ASP A 34 -8.97 -15.36 -26.58
N LEU A 35 -9.26 -15.13 -27.87
CA LEU A 35 -10.55 -14.62 -28.38
C LEU A 35 -11.10 -15.56 -29.48
N PRO A 36 -11.53 -16.79 -29.13
CA PRO A 36 -11.88 -17.83 -30.12
C PRO A 36 -13.02 -17.44 -31.06
N GLY A 37 -13.98 -16.62 -30.62
CA GLY A 37 -15.05 -16.12 -31.48
C GLY A 37 -14.64 -15.03 -32.48
N LEU A 38 -13.43 -14.47 -32.36
CA LEU A 38 -13.04 -13.30 -33.15
C LEU A 38 -12.83 -13.66 -34.62
N ALA A 39 -12.22 -14.80 -34.92
CA ALA A 39 -11.99 -15.25 -36.30
C ALA A 39 -13.29 -15.30 -37.12
N TYR A 40 -14.33 -15.93 -36.56
CA TYR A 40 -15.64 -16.03 -37.20
C TYR A 40 -16.26 -14.64 -37.41
N TRP A 41 -16.37 -13.84 -36.35
CA TRP A 41 -17.04 -12.54 -36.44
C TRP A 41 -16.27 -11.52 -37.28
N HIS A 42 -14.94 -11.58 -37.30
CA HIS A 42 -14.12 -10.72 -38.16
C HIS A 42 -14.36 -10.95 -39.66
N SER A 43 -14.86 -12.14 -40.04
CA SER A 43 -15.27 -12.43 -41.42
C SER A 43 -16.67 -11.93 -41.78
N GLN A 44 -17.52 -11.66 -40.78
CA GLN A 44 -18.95 -11.35 -40.96
C GLN A 44 -19.32 -9.91 -40.58
N ALA A 45 -18.47 -9.25 -39.79
CA ALA A 45 -18.74 -7.95 -39.19
C ALA A 45 -17.49 -7.05 -39.26
N GLN A 46 -17.72 -5.74 -39.24
CA GLN A 46 -16.64 -4.77 -39.33
C GLN A 46 -16.00 -4.58 -37.95
N LEU A 47 -14.69 -4.77 -37.87
CA LEU A 47 -13.93 -4.53 -36.65
C LEU A 47 -13.92 -3.04 -36.29
N VAL A 48 -14.43 -2.69 -35.11
CA VAL A 48 -14.50 -1.31 -34.58
C VAL A 48 -13.30 -1.04 -33.67
N SER A 49 -13.00 -1.96 -32.76
CA SER A 49 -11.84 -1.85 -31.87
C SER A 49 -11.29 -3.22 -31.51
N TYR A 50 -9.99 -3.29 -31.28
CA TYR A 50 -9.31 -4.53 -30.91
C TYR A 50 -8.18 -4.26 -29.94
N ARG A 51 -8.21 -4.97 -28.81
CA ARG A 51 -7.14 -5.04 -27.80
C ARG A 51 -6.66 -6.50 -27.76
N PRO A 52 -5.48 -6.80 -28.33
CA PRO A 52 -4.95 -8.16 -28.40
C PRO A 52 -5.04 -8.90 -27.08
N ARG A 53 -5.48 -10.15 -27.18
CA ARG A 53 -5.68 -11.11 -26.10
C ARG A 53 -6.70 -10.70 -25.04
N ARG A 54 -7.39 -9.57 -25.22
CA ARG A 54 -8.26 -8.98 -24.19
C ARG A 54 -9.70 -8.86 -24.63
N ARG A 55 -9.95 -8.13 -25.72
CA ARG A 55 -11.29 -7.91 -26.26
C ARG A 55 -11.27 -7.35 -27.68
N ALA A 56 -12.33 -7.61 -28.43
CA ALA A 56 -12.65 -6.94 -29.68
C ALA A 56 -14.11 -6.48 -29.69
N THR A 57 -14.38 -5.38 -30.38
CA THR A 57 -15.74 -4.91 -30.67
C THR A 57 -15.88 -4.83 -32.18
N LEU A 58 -16.94 -5.43 -32.71
CA LEU A 58 -17.31 -5.39 -34.11
C LEU A 58 -18.72 -4.79 -34.26
N THR A 59 -19.02 -4.24 -35.42
CA THR A 59 -20.36 -3.78 -35.80
C THR A 59 -20.86 -4.60 -36.98
N GLY A 60 -22.12 -5.00 -36.93
CA GLY A 60 -22.73 -5.85 -37.94
C GLY A 60 -24.25 -5.78 -37.89
N TYR A 61 -24.90 -6.80 -38.46
CA TYR A 61 -26.36 -6.88 -38.52
C TYR A 61 -26.85 -8.24 -38.06
N LYS A 62 -27.93 -8.26 -37.27
CA LYS A 62 -28.74 -9.45 -37.00
C LYS A 62 -30.05 -9.30 -37.77
N GLY A 63 -30.14 -9.95 -38.93
CA GLY A 63 -31.19 -9.64 -39.91
C GLY A 63 -31.01 -8.22 -40.45
N THR A 64 -32.01 -7.35 -40.25
CA THR A 64 -31.93 -5.92 -40.61
C THR A 64 -31.51 -5.01 -39.45
N GLN A 65 -31.42 -5.54 -38.22
CA GLN A 65 -31.12 -4.74 -37.03
C GLN A 65 -29.60 -4.56 -36.86
N PRO A 66 -29.09 -3.32 -36.73
CA PRO A 66 -27.68 -3.08 -36.45
C PRO A 66 -27.31 -3.50 -35.03
N VAL A 67 -26.18 -4.19 -34.88
CA VAL A 67 -25.70 -4.74 -33.61
C VAL A 67 -24.22 -4.48 -33.39
N PHE A 68 -23.83 -4.39 -32.11
CA PHE A 68 -22.44 -4.45 -31.69
C PHE A 68 -22.12 -5.82 -31.12
N ILE A 69 -21.04 -6.42 -31.60
CA ILE A 69 -20.58 -7.75 -31.19
C ILE A 69 -19.30 -7.57 -30.41
N LYS A 70 -19.32 -7.95 -29.13
CA LYS A 70 -18.17 -7.90 -28.25
C LYS A 70 -17.61 -9.31 -28.08
N VAL A 71 -16.38 -9.51 -28.52
CA VAL A 71 -15.64 -10.76 -28.32
C VAL A 71 -14.65 -10.56 -27.19
N VAL A 72 -14.77 -11.39 -26.16
CA VAL A 72 -13.94 -11.41 -24.95
C VAL A 72 -13.45 -12.82 -24.70
N ARG A 73 -12.62 -13.01 -23.67
CA ARG A 73 -12.26 -14.36 -23.22
C ARG A 73 -13.51 -15.12 -22.76
N PRO A 74 -13.70 -16.40 -23.12
CA PRO A 74 -14.85 -17.22 -22.69
C PRO A 74 -15.13 -17.14 -21.18
N SER A 75 -14.06 -17.17 -20.37
CA SER A 75 -14.14 -17.07 -18.90
C SER A 75 -14.75 -15.75 -18.36
N ARG A 76 -14.85 -14.71 -19.18
CA ARG A 76 -15.38 -13.39 -18.81
C ARG A 76 -16.86 -13.21 -19.14
N VAL A 77 -17.40 -14.01 -20.07
CA VAL A 77 -18.75 -13.80 -20.64
C VAL A 77 -19.82 -13.82 -19.56
N ALA A 78 -19.85 -14.87 -18.73
CA ALA A 78 -20.87 -15.03 -17.71
C ALA A 78 -20.86 -13.90 -16.66
N ALA A 79 -19.68 -13.38 -16.32
CA ALA A 79 -19.56 -12.26 -15.39
C ALA A 79 -20.04 -10.94 -16.01
N LEU A 80 -19.71 -10.70 -17.29
CA LEU A 80 -20.15 -9.49 -18.01
C LEU A 80 -21.65 -9.49 -18.29
N ALA A 81 -22.23 -10.64 -18.68
CA ALA A 81 -23.67 -10.77 -18.88
C ALA A 81 -24.44 -10.42 -17.59
N ARG A 82 -24.07 -11.04 -16.46
CA ARG A 82 -24.69 -10.76 -15.15
C ARG A 82 -24.52 -9.30 -14.70
N LEU A 83 -23.33 -8.73 -14.90
CA LEU A 83 -23.09 -7.32 -14.60
C LEU A 83 -24.04 -6.43 -15.41
N PHE A 84 -24.17 -6.71 -16.70
CA PHE A 84 -25.03 -5.96 -17.59
C PHE A 84 -26.50 -6.07 -17.20
N GLU A 85 -26.99 -7.29 -16.95
CA GLU A 85 -28.35 -7.57 -16.46
C GLU A 85 -28.66 -6.86 -15.14
N THR A 86 -27.64 -6.65 -14.28
CA THR A 86 -27.79 -5.96 -13.00
C THR A 86 -27.83 -4.43 -13.17
N VAL A 87 -26.94 -3.87 -13.99
CA VAL A 87 -26.73 -2.41 -14.09
C VAL A 87 -27.67 -1.77 -15.10
N GLN A 88 -28.05 -2.46 -16.18
CA GLN A 88 -28.92 -1.91 -17.22
C GLN A 88 -30.25 -1.36 -16.67
N PRO A 89 -30.98 -2.07 -15.78
CA PRO A 89 -32.20 -1.53 -15.18
C PRO A 89 -31.97 -0.26 -14.36
N MET A 90 -30.80 -0.13 -13.72
CA MET A 90 -30.44 1.06 -12.94
C MET A 90 -30.16 2.26 -13.83
N VAL A 91 -29.50 2.04 -14.99
CA VAL A 91 -29.31 3.07 -16.01
C VAL A 91 -30.66 3.56 -16.54
N VAL A 92 -31.59 2.64 -16.80
CA VAL A 92 -32.96 2.99 -17.22
C VAL A 92 -33.71 3.74 -16.12
N ALA A 93 -33.59 3.33 -14.87
CA ALA A 93 -34.19 4.02 -13.74
C ALA A 93 -33.62 5.45 -13.52
N ALA A 94 -32.39 5.68 -13.93
CA ALA A 94 -31.77 7.00 -13.95
C ALA A 94 -32.20 7.84 -15.17
N ASP A 95 -33.18 7.36 -15.95
CA ASP A 95 -33.70 7.97 -17.17
C ASP A 95 -32.62 8.15 -18.24
N MET A 96 -31.80 7.11 -18.40
CA MET A 96 -30.82 6.95 -19.48
C MET A 96 -31.09 5.66 -20.24
N ARG A 97 -30.62 5.60 -21.49
CA ARG A 97 -30.66 4.39 -22.32
C ARG A 97 -29.38 3.59 -22.13
N ALA A 98 -29.46 2.27 -22.20
CA ALA A 98 -28.30 1.38 -22.33
C ALA A 98 -28.59 0.37 -23.45
N PRO A 99 -27.56 -0.12 -24.17
CA PRO A 99 -27.74 -1.17 -25.16
C PRO A 99 -28.50 -2.36 -24.58
N GLU A 100 -29.28 -3.08 -25.38
CA GLU A 100 -29.92 -4.33 -24.95
C GLU A 100 -28.97 -5.49 -25.20
N LEU A 101 -28.76 -6.36 -24.21
CA LEU A 101 -28.00 -7.60 -24.39
C LEU A 101 -28.88 -8.63 -25.14
N MET A 102 -28.66 -8.76 -26.45
CA MET A 102 -29.53 -9.54 -27.34
C MET A 102 -29.21 -11.04 -27.37
N SER A 103 -27.93 -11.41 -27.21
CA SER A 103 -27.51 -12.82 -27.15
C SER A 103 -26.12 -12.96 -26.57
N VAL A 104 -25.87 -14.12 -25.96
CA VAL A 104 -24.60 -14.49 -25.33
C VAL A 104 -24.17 -15.86 -25.84
N ASP A 105 -22.91 -15.99 -26.25
CA ASP A 105 -22.26 -17.26 -26.56
C ASP A 105 -21.04 -17.42 -25.65
N PRO A 106 -21.16 -18.18 -24.54
CA PRO A 106 -20.08 -18.35 -23.57
C PRO A 106 -18.86 -19.07 -24.15
N ASP A 107 -19.07 -20.04 -25.04
CA ASP A 107 -18.00 -20.89 -25.57
C ASP A 107 -17.10 -20.13 -26.54
N LEU A 108 -17.71 -19.29 -27.38
CA LEU A 108 -16.97 -18.43 -28.31
C LEU A 108 -16.56 -17.08 -27.71
N GLY A 109 -16.99 -16.77 -26.49
CA GLY A 109 -16.61 -15.51 -25.85
C GLY A 109 -17.41 -14.31 -26.33
N VAL A 110 -18.65 -14.46 -26.81
CA VAL A 110 -19.38 -13.42 -27.54
C VAL A 110 -20.55 -12.85 -26.75
N LEU A 111 -20.69 -11.53 -26.74
CA LEU A 111 -21.88 -10.80 -26.29
C LEU A 111 -22.36 -9.88 -27.43
N MET A 112 -23.63 -9.95 -27.78
CA MET A 112 -24.23 -9.13 -28.85
C MET A 112 -25.20 -8.12 -28.25
N PHE A 113 -25.03 -6.85 -28.62
CA PHE A 113 -25.80 -5.74 -28.09
C PHE A 113 -26.56 -4.99 -29.20
N SER A 114 -27.72 -4.43 -28.87
CA SER A 114 -28.40 -3.50 -29.77
C SER A 114 -27.59 -2.21 -29.96
N LYS A 115 -27.72 -1.56 -31.11
CA LYS A 115 -27.20 -0.22 -31.33
C LYS A 115 -28.12 0.82 -30.67
N LEU A 116 -27.56 1.77 -29.94
CA LEU A 116 -28.28 2.97 -29.50
C LEU A 116 -28.32 4.02 -30.61
N ASP A 117 -29.47 4.68 -30.75
CA ASP A 117 -29.64 5.81 -31.64
C ASP A 117 -29.01 7.09 -31.06
N GLY A 118 -28.50 7.95 -31.95
CA GLY A 118 -27.75 9.16 -31.62
C GLY A 118 -26.28 9.10 -32.01
N GLU A 119 -25.55 10.11 -31.54
CA GLU A 119 -24.11 10.27 -31.79
C GLU A 119 -23.33 10.29 -30.47
N PRO A 120 -22.10 9.76 -30.42
CA PRO A 120 -21.23 9.92 -29.27
C PRO A 120 -21.04 11.40 -28.91
N LEU A 121 -20.97 11.72 -27.61
CA LEU A 121 -20.88 13.11 -27.12
C LEU A 121 -19.69 13.85 -27.74
N TYR A 122 -18.54 13.19 -27.87
CA TYR A 122 -17.33 13.79 -28.45
C TYR A 122 -17.47 14.19 -29.94
N GLU A 123 -18.40 13.56 -30.68
CA GLU A 123 -18.69 13.88 -32.08
C GLU A 123 -19.78 14.94 -32.21
N ARG A 124 -20.79 14.89 -31.33
CA ARG A 124 -21.94 15.80 -31.34
C ARG A 124 -21.62 17.17 -30.80
N TRP A 125 -21.02 17.24 -29.61
CA TRP A 125 -20.77 18.49 -28.87
C TRP A 125 -20.08 19.59 -29.69
N PRO A 126 -19.09 19.31 -30.56
CA PRO A 126 -18.47 20.34 -31.38
C PRO A 126 -19.37 20.92 -32.48
N ARG A 127 -20.49 20.27 -32.82
CA ARG A 127 -21.33 20.57 -33.99
C ARG A 127 -22.75 20.99 -33.63
N ALA A 128 -23.23 20.62 -32.44
CA ALA A 128 -24.59 20.88 -31.99
C ALA A 128 -24.62 21.15 -30.48
N ALA A 129 -25.63 21.91 -30.04
CA ALA A 129 -25.87 22.15 -28.63
C ALA A 129 -26.18 20.83 -27.88
N VAL A 130 -25.66 20.74 -26.66
CA VAL A 130 -25.84 19.61 -25.74
C VAL A 130 -26.17 20.19 -24.37
N ASP A 131 -27.21 19.67 -23.71
CA ASP A 131 -27.53 20.03 -22.32
C ASP A 131 -26.64 19.22 -21.35
N PHE A 132 -25.51 19.80 -20.96
CA PHE A 132 -24.60 19.21 -19.98
C PHE A 132 -25.23 19.12 -18.58
N GLY A 133 -26.11 20.05 -18.22
CA GLY A 133 -26.85 20.01 -16.96
C GLY A 133 -27.78 18.81 -16.88
N LEU A 134 -28.43 18.44 -17.98
CA LEU A 134 -29.22 17.20 -18.08
C LEU A 134 -28.33 15.97 -17.88
N ILE A 135 -27.18 15.90 -18.55
CA ILE A 135 -26.21 14.80 -18.35
C ILE A 135 -25.81 14.70 -16.88
N GLY A 136 -25.50 15.83 -16.25
CA GLY A 136 -25.16 15.92 -14.83
C GLY A 136 -26.26 15.36 -13.94
N ARG A 137 -27.52 15.77 -14.17
CA ARG A 137 -28.69 15.28 -13.42
C ARG A 137 -28.86 13.77 -13.54
N ARG A 138 -28.73 13.20 -14.73
CA ARG A 138 -28.91 11.74 -14.96
C ARG A 138 -27.79 10.91 -14.35
N LEU A 139 -26.54 11.36 -14.48
CA LEU A 139 -25.40 10.74 -13.80
C LEU A 139 -25.51 10.87 -12.28
N GLY A 140 -26.01 12.00 -11.79
CA GLY A 140 -26.28 12.22 -10.37
C GLY A 140 -27.36 11.26 -9.84
N ALA A 141 -28.45 11.09 -10.60
CA ALA A 141 -29.50 10.13 -10.28
C ALA A 141 -28.95 8.69 -10.22
N LEU A 142 -28.17 8.25 -11.21
CA LEU A 142 -27.53 6.94 -11.21
C LEU A 142 -26.59 6.75 -10.00
N GLY A 143 -25.71 7.73 -9.76
CA GLY A 143 -24.77 7.70 -8.65
C GLY A 143 -25.42 7.70 -7.27
N SER A 144 -26.64 8.24 -7.14
CA SER A 144 -27.39 8.23 -5.88
C SER A 144 -28.05 6.88 -5.55
N MET A 145 -28.05 5.94 -6.50
CA MET A 145 -28.63 4.61 -6.30
C MET A 145 -27.70 3.71 -5.51
N ASN A 146 -28.27 2.94 -4.58
CA ASN A 146 -27.57 1.84 -3.93
C ASN A 146 -27.55 0.63 -4.87
N GLY A 147 -26.35 0.22 -5.27
CA GLY A 147 -26.13 -1.03 -5.99
C GLY A 147 -26.40 -2.26 -5.11
N PRO A 148 -26.78 -3.42 -5.67
CA PRO A 148 -26.76 -4.66 -4.90
C PRO A 148 -25.33 -5.01 -4.49
N GLU A 149 -25.17 -5.70 -3.34
CA GLU A 149 -23.87 -6.14 -2.82
C GLU A 149 -23.06 -7.01 -3.81
N THR A 150 -23.73 -7.59 -4.81
CA THR A 150 -23.11 -8.37 -5.88
C THR A 150 -22.36 -7.54 -6.91
N LEU A 151 -22.52 -6.21 -6.92
CA LEU A 151 -21.76 -5.35 -7.82
C LEU A 151 -20.27 -5.34 -7.44
N PRO A 152 -19.36 -5.44 -8.43
CA PRO A 152 -17.93 -5.32 -8.16
C PRO A 152 -17.60 -3.97 -7.52
N VAL A 153 -16.87 -3.97 -6.41
CA VAL A 153 -16.35 -2.73 -5.81
C VAL A 153 -15.26 -2.13 -6.71
N ARG A 154 -15.38 -0.84 -7.03
CA ARG A 154 -14.46 -0.11 -7.89
C ARG A 154 -13.60 0.82 -7.04
N ALA A 155 -12.37 0.40 -6.79
CA ALA A 155 -11.36 1.22 -6.14
C ALA A 155 -10.95 2.43 -7.00
N HIS A 156 -10.43 3.48 -6.36
CA HIS A 156 -9.92 4.67 -7.02
C HIS A 156 -8.78 4.36 -8.00
N SER A 157 -8.55 5.27 -8.95
CA SER A 157 -7.42 5.18 -9.88
C SER A 157 -6.09 5.13 -9.11
N ASP A 158 -5.31 4.06 -9.28
CA ASP A 158 -3.98 3.94 -8.67
C ASP A 158 -2.99 4.91 -9.34
N LEU A 159 -3.00 6.15 -8.87
CA LEU A 159 -2.10 7.19 -9.34
C LEU A 159 -0.63 6.80 -9.06
N GLY A 160 -0.37 6.05 -7.98
CA GLY A 160 0.95 5.53 -7.64
C GLY A 160 1.50 4.58 -8.72
N TRP A 161 0.65 3.71 -9.28
CA TRP A 161 1.00 2.87 -10.41
C TRP A 161 1.38 3.69 -11.64
N TRP A 162 0.60 4.72 -12.01
CA TRP A 162 0.89 5.58 -13.15
C TRP A 162 2.17 6.41 -12.96
N ILE A 163 2.40 6.94 -11.76
CA ILE A 163 3.65 7.64 -11.40
C ILE A 163 4.83 6.68 -11.54
N ARG A 164 4.70 5.43 -11.06
CA ARG A 164 5.72 4.39 -11.25
C ARG A 164 5.97 4.12 -12.73
N GLN A 165 4.92 4.05 -13.56
CA GLN A 165 5.09 3.88 -15.01
C GLN A 165 5.88 5.03 -15.64
N VAL A 166 5.59 6.28 -15.27
CA VAL A 166 6.34 7.44 -15.77
C VAL A 166 7.79 7.40 -15.30
N ARG A 167 8.03 7.20 -14.01
CA ARG A 167 9.40 7.14 -13.44
C ARG A 167 10.26 6.05 -14.04
N THR A 168 9.66 4.91 -14.39
CA THR A 168 10.40 3.75 -14.92
C THR A 168 10.69 3.84 -16.41
N ARG A 169 9.89 4.60 -17.18
CA ARG A 169 9.88 4.50 -18.65
C ARG A 169 10.02 5.83 -19.38
N ASP A 170 9.82 6.96 -18.71
CA ASP A 170 10.24 8.24 -19.25
C ASP A 170 11.75 8.41 -18.94
N PRO A 171 12.63 8.43 -19.96
CA PRO A 171 14.07 8.49 -19.73
C PRO A 171 14.49 9.81 -19.05
N ARG A 172 13.69 10.88 -19.12
CA ARG A 172 13.91 12.17 -18.44
C ARG A 172 12.58 12.92 -18.20
N PRO A 173 11.78 12.55 -17.19
CA PRO A 173 10.63 13.37 -16.80
C PRO A 173 11.13 14.74 -16.31
N SER A 174 10.48 15.83 -16.71
CA SER A 174 10.89 17.17 -16.25
C SER A 174 10.64 17.32 -14.75
N THR A 175 11.46 18.15 -14.09
CA THR A 175 11.28 18.48 -12.66
C THR A 175 9.90 19.06 -12.38
N GLU A 176 9.38 19.87 -13.30
CA GLU A 176 8.04 20.46 -13.22
C GLU A 176 6.92 19.41 -13.32
N PHE A 177 7.10 18.39 -14.17
CA PHE A 177 6.18 17.26 -14.29
C PHE A 177 6.15 16.45 -12.99
N LEU A 178 7.31 16.13 -12.42
CA LEU A 178 7.40 15.42 -11.13
C LEU A 178 6.83 16.24 -9.97
N ALA A 179 7.05 17.56 -9.95
CA ALA A 179 6.49 18.46 -8.95
C ALA A 179 4.95 18.51 -9.03
N HIS A 180 4.38 18.56 -10.23
CA HIS A 180 2.93 18.50 -10.46
C HIS A 180 2.31 17.18 -10.00
N LEU A 181 3.00 16.06 -10.27
CA LEU A 181 2.59 14.76 -9.75
C LEU A 181 2.57 14.75 -8.22
N GLY A 182 3.65 15.23 -7.58
CA GLY A 182 3.73 15.34 -6.13
C GLY A 182 2.62 16.21 -5.54
N ALA A 183 2.35 17.38 -6.13
CA ALA A 183 1.30 18.29 -5.68
C ALA A 183 -0.13 17.71 -5.86
N THR A 184 -0.34 16.84 -6.84
CA THR A 184 -1.63 16.15 -7.04
C THR A 184 -1.80 15.00 -6.05
N VAL A 185 -0.72 14.24 -5.79
CA VAL A 185 -0.69 13.17 -4.77
C VAL A 185 -1.01 13.73 -3.38
N GLN A 186 -0.44 14.88 -3.01
CA GLN A 186 -0.69 15.57 -1.74
C GLN A 186 -2.17 15.92 -1.49
N ARG A 187 -3.01 15.93 -2.54
CA ARG A 187 -4.44 16.26 -2.47
C ARG A 187 -5.37 15.05 -2.59
N LEU A 188 -4.84 13.84 -2.79
CA LEU A 188 -5.60 12.58 -2.69
C LEU A 188 -6.46 12.49 -1.40
N PRO A 189 -6.00 12.92 -0.20
CA PRO A 189 -6.85 12.88 1.00
C PRO A 189 -8.04 13.84 1.02
N VAL A 190 -8.09 14.85 0.14
CA VAL A 190 -9.22 15.80 0.04
C VAL A 190 -10.40 15.17 -0.70
N TYR A 191 -10.14 14.11 -1.47
CA TYR A 191 -11.07 13.46 -2.38
C TYR A 191 -11.70 12.16 -1.84
N THR A 192 -11.38 11.70 -0.62
CA THR A 192 -12.02 10.48 -0.09
C THR A 192 -13.47 10.75 0.36
N SER A 193 -14.40 10.84 -0.59
CA SER A 193 -15.82 10.71 -0.31
C SER A 193 -16.13 9.23 -0.07
N GLN A 194 -16.62 8.89 1.13
CA GLN A 194 -17.08 7.53 1.46
C GLN A 194 -18.46 7.21 0.87
N SER A 195 -18.98 8.01 -0.06
CA SER A 195 -20.25 7.72 -0.74
C SER A 195 -20.11 6.49 -1.62
N GLN A 196 -20.89 5.45 -1.31
CA GLN A 196 -21.05 4.27 -2.17
C GLN A 196 -22.30 4.44 -3.02
N GLY A 197 -22.12 4.37 -4.34
CA GLY A 197 -23.21 4.40 -5.31
C GLY A 197 -22.87 3.63 -6.58
N VAL A 198 -23.82 3.54 -7.50
CA VAL A 198 -23.59 2.89 -8.79
C VAL A 198 -22.67 3.75 -9.65
N VAL A 199 -21.53 3.18 -10.06
CA VAL A 199 -20.55 3.82 -10.93
C VAL A 199 -20.40 3.07 -12.23
N HIS A 200 -20.16 3.79 -13.31
CA HIS A 200 -19.77 3.32 -14.63
C HIS A 200 -18.32 2.81 -14.65
N GLY A 201 -17.39 3.49 -13.97
CA GLY A 201 -16.01 3.03 -13.77
C GLY A 201 -15.04 3.24 -14.93
N ASP A 202 -15.54 3.61 -16.12
CA ASP A 202 -14.73 4.09 -17.28
C ASP A 202 -15.44 5.22 -18.03
N LEU A 203 -16.04 6.19 -17.30
CA LEU A 203 -16.89 7.21 -17.93
C LEU A 203 -16.07 8.26 -18.70
N HIS A 204 -16.31 8.35 -20.00
CA HIS A 204 -15.72 9.37 -20.87
C HIS A 204 -16.73 9.80 -21.95
N ASP A 205 -16.44 10.90 -22.66
CA ASP A 205 -17.28 11.47 -23.73
C ASP A 205 -17.58 10.48 -24.89
N GLY A 206 -16.70 9.50 -25.15
CA GLY A 206 -16.99 8.37 -26.04
C GLY A 206 -18.03 7.34 -25.56
N ASN A 207 -18.32 7.27 -24.26
CA ASN A 207 -19.28 6.32 -23.68
C ASN A 207 -20.67 6.92 -23.47
N LEU A 208 -20.86 8.19 -23.84
CA LEU A 208 -22.16 8.86 -23.84
C LEU A 208 -22.65 9.04 -25.27
N VAL A 209 -23.86 8.58 -25.56
CA VAL A 209 -24.56 8.80 -26.83
C VAL A 209 -25.69 9.79 -26.60
N VAL A 210 -25.76 10.84 -27.42
CA VAL A 210 -26.75 11.90 -27.25
C VAL A 210 -27.61 12.01 -28.52
N GLU A 211 -28.92 11.93 -28.30
CA GLU A 211 -29.95 12.13 -29.32
C GLU A 211 -31.01 13.08 -28.77
N GLN A 212 -30.95 14.35 -29.17
CA GLN A 212 -31.79 15.40 -28.56
C GLN A 212 -31.58 15.41 -27.04
N ASP A 213 -32.63 15.15 -26.25
CA ASP A 213 -32.59 15.10 -24.79
C ASP A 213 -32.37 13.68 -24.24
N ALA A 214 -32.28 12.67 -25.11
CA ALA A 214 -32.07 11.28 -24.71
C ALA A 214 -30.56 10.98 -24.58
N ILE A 215 -30.16 10.56 -23.38
CA ILE A 215 -28.77 10.20 -23.04
C ILE A 215 -28.66 8.68 -22.97
N GLY A 216 -27.72 8.13 -23.73
CA GLY A 216 -27.35 6.72 -23.73
C GLY A 216 -25.98 6.50 -23.09
N LEU A 217 -25.84 5.44 -22.30
CA LEU A 217 -24.61 5.01 -21.65
C LEU A 217 -24.10 3.70 -22.27
N LEU A 218 -22.88 3.72 -22.79
CA LEU A 218 -22.20 2.59 -23.44
C LEU A 218 -21.10 1.99 -22.55
N ASP A 219 -20.62 0.78 -22.88
CA ASP A 219 -19.47 0.09 -22.25
C ASP A 219 -19.56 -0.11 -20.71
N LEU A 220 -20.66 -0.70 -20.24
CA LEU A 220 -20.89 -1.05 -18.83
C LEU A 220 -19.96 -2.17 -18.27
N ASP A 221 -18.89 -2.56 -18.96
CA ASP A 221 -17.96 -3.63 -18.54
C ASP A 221 -17.28 -3.35 -17.20
N MET A 222 -17.11 -2.06 -16.90
CA MET A 222 -16.41 -1.56 -15.72
C MET A 222 -17.37 -1.03 -14.66
N ALA A 223 -18.68 -1.21 -14.84
CA ALA A 223 -19.66 -0.76 -13.88
C ALA A 223 -19.53 -1.50 -12.54
N GLY A 224 -19.96 -0.87 -11.45
CA GLY A 224 -19.86 -1.44 -10.11
C GLY A 224 -20.34 -0.51 -9.01
N SER A 225 -19.92 -0.78 -7.78
CA SER A 225 -20.14 0.10 -6.62
C SER A 225 -18.87 0.90 -6.34
N GLY A 226 -18.98 2.21 -6.11
CA GLY A 226 -17.85 3.06 -5.78
C GLY A 226 -18.27 4.51 -5.53
N ASP A 227 -17.30 5.43 -5.50
CA ASP A 227 -17.58 6.86 -5.36
C ASP A 227 -18.07 7.46 -6.69
N PRO A 228 -19.35 7.90 -6.81
CA PRO A 228 -19.89 8.40 -8.06
C PRO A 228 -19.32 9.75 -8.49
N VAL A 229 -18.70 10.50 -7.57
CA VAL A 229 -17.95 11.72 -7.93
C VAL A 229 -16.84 11.41 -8.92
N ARG A 230 -16.29 10.19 -8.87
CA ARG A 230 -15.23 9.73 -9.77
C ARG A 230 -15.64 9.76 -11.23
N ASP A 231 -16.81 9.22 -11.55
CA ASP A 231 -17.25 9.13 -12.95
C ASP A 231 -17.40 10.52 -13.55
N LEU A 232 -17.92 11.47 -12.77
CA LEU A 232 -18.05 12.85 -13.22
C LEU A 232 -16.69 13.54 -13.39
N ALA A 233 -15.74 13.26 -12.50
CA ALA A 233 -14.36 13.72 -12.64
C ALA A 233 -13.66 13.13 -13.86
N MET A 234 -13.86 11.83 -14.15
CA MET A 234 -13.36 11.18 -15.36
C MET A 234 -13.93 11.81 -16.62
N LEU A 235 -15.25 12.02 -16.66
CA LEU A 235 -15.91 12.71 -17.77
C LEU A 235 -15.36 14.13 -17.95
N THR A 236 -15.24 14.90 -16.86
CA THR A 236 -14.68 16.25 -16.86
C THR A 236 -13.26 16.26 -17.44
N ALA A 237 -12.39 15.37 -16.97
CA ALA A 237 -11.02 15.26 -17.46
C ALA A 237 -10.96 14.90 -18.95
N HIS A 238 -11.91 14.08 -19.45
CA HIS A 238 -12.02 13.76 -20.86
C HIS A 238 -12.54 14.93 -21.72
N LEU A 239 -13.43 15.77 -21.20
CA LEU A 239 -13.86 17.01 -21.89
C LEU A 239 -12.69 18.00 -22.02
N GLU A 240 -11.89 18.14 -20.97
CA GLU A 240 -10.66 18.94 -20.98
C GLU A 240 -9.64 18.41 -22.00
N LEU A 241 -9.43 17.09 -22.02
CA LEU A 241 -8.59 16.42 -23.01
C LEU A 241 -9.08 16.64 -24.44
N ASN A 242 -10.40 16.54 -24.68
CA ASN A 242 -11.01 16.76 -25.99
C ASN A 242 -10.76 18.19 -26.48
N ALA A 243 -10.93 19.17 -25.60
CA ALA A 243 -10.62 20.57 -25.89
C ALA A 243 -9.14 20.76 -26.25
N LEU A 244 -8.21 20.18 -25.49
CA LEU A 244 -6.76 20.23 -25.81
C LEU A 244 -6.44 19.61 -27.16
N GLN A 245 -6.97 18.43 -27.47
CA GLN A 245 -6.73 17.74 -28.75
C GLN A 245 -7.24 18.55 -29.96
N ARG A 246 -8.20 19.45 -29.74
CA ARG A 246 -8.75 20.35 -30.76
C ARG A 246 -8.13 21.75 -30.74
N GLY A 247 -7.17 22.01 -29.86
CA GLY A 247 -6.56 23.33 -29.69
C GLY A 247 -7.53 24.39 -29.15
N LYS A 248 -8.51 23.99 -28.34
CA LYS A 248 -9.53 24.88 -27.75
C LYS A 248 -9.25 25.16 -26.26
N ALA A 249 -9.81 26.26 -25.76
CA ALA A 249 -9.82 26.62 -24.34
C ALA A 249 -10.58 25.58 -23.48
N SER A 250 -10.45 25.66 -22.16
CA SER A 250 -11.21 24.81 -21.23
C SER A 250 -12.72 24.99 -21.43
N PRO A 251 -13.51 23.91 -21.44
CA PRO A 251 -14.97 23.95 -21.59
C PRO A 251 -15.66 24.31 -20.26
N GLU A 252 -15.29 25.45 -19.69
CA GLU A 252 -15.66 25.85 -18.32
C GLU A 252 -17.17 25.92 -18.10
N ALA A 253 -17.93 26.41 -19.10
CA ALA A 253 -19.37 26.54 -19.03
C ALA A 253 -20.07 25.17 -19.01
N GLU A 254 -19.70 24.28 -19.95
CA GLU A 254 -20.25 22.94 -20.03
C GLU A 254 -19.93 22.11 -18.79
N VAL A 255 -18.70 22.24 -18.27
CA VAL A 255 -18.29 21.58 -17.04
C VAL A 255 -19.07 22.15 -15.84
N ALA A 256 -19.27 23.46 -15.76
CA ALA A 256 -20.05 24.07 -14.69
C ALA A 256 -21.50 23.53 -14.69
N ASP A 257 -22.16 23.50 -15.85
CA ASP A 257 -23.51 22.98 -16.02
C ASP A 257 -23.60 21.50 -15.62
N LEU A 258 -22.62 20.69 -16.06
CA LEU A 258 -22.51 19.27 -15.72
C LEU A 258 -22.44 19.05 -14.19
N TRP A 259 -21.56 19.77 -13.50
CA TRP A 259 -21.41 19.66 -12.05
C TRP A 259 -22.61 20.23 -11.29
N GLU A 260 -23.26 21.28 -11.79
CA GLU A 260 -24.49 21.82 -11.21
C GLU A 260 -25.65 20.83 -11.31
N GLY A 261 -25.84 20.21 -12.49
CA GLY A 261 -26.82 19.15 -12.68
C GLY A 261 -26.61 17.97 -11.72
N TYR A 262 -25.36 17.52 -11.57
CA TYR A 262 -25.01 16.41 -10.67
C TYR A 262 -25.28 16.71 -9.20
N ARG A 263 -24.99 17.95 -8.75
CA ARG A 263 -25.24 18.39 -7.36
C ARG A 263 -26.71 18.39 -6.97
N SER A 264 -27.63 18.30 -7.93
CA SER A 264 -29.07 18.16 -7.65
C SER A 264 -29.41 16.84 -6.93
N PHE A 265 -28.54 15.82 -7.03
CA PHE A 265 -28.74 14.50 -6.41
C PHE A 265 -27.67 14.15 -5.37
N ASN A 266 -26.47 14.72 -5.47
CA ASN A 266 -25.32 14.35 -4.65
C ASN A 266 -24.67 15.56 -3.98
N SER A 267 -24.38 15.44 -2.68
CA SER A 267 -23.65 16.46 -1.93
C SER A 267 -22.15 16.38 -2.24
N VAL A 268 -21.68 17.19 -3.19
CA VAL A 268 -20.25 17.31 -3.52
C VAL A 268 -19.79 18.76 -3.45
N THR A 269 -18.76 19.02 -2.64
CA THR A 269 -18.16 20.35 -2.54
C THR A 269 -17.36 20.69 -3.80
N ARG A 270 -17.17 21.98 -4.10
CA ARG A 270 -16.28 22.41 -5.19
C ARG A 270 -14.84 21.91 -5.00
N GLN A 271 -14.39 21.84 -3.75
CA GLN A 271 -13.06 21.35 -3.40
C GLN A 271 -12.91 19.85 -3.74
N GLN A 272 -13.90 19.02 -3.39
CA GLN A 272 -13.91 17.60 -3.75
C GLN A 272 -13.97 17.41 -5.27
N ALA A 273 -14.84 18.16 -5.97
CA ALA A 273 -14.95 18.11 -7.43
C ALA A 273 -13.63 18.48 -8.14
N GLY A 274 -12.97 19.54 -7.68
CA GLY A 274 -11.70 19.98 -8.25
C GLY A 274 -10.55 19.01 -7.96
N ALA A 275 -10.47 18.45 -6.74
CA ALA A 275 -9.48 17.44 -6.41
C ALA A 275 -9.66 16.15 -7.23
N ALA A 276 -10.90 15.66 -7.35
CA ALA A 276 -11.23 14.50 -8.17
C ALA A 276 -10.82 14.68 -9.64
N THR A 277 -11.18 15.83 -10.21
CA THR A 277 -10.88 16.17 -11.61
C THR A 277 -9.38 16.30 -11.85
N ALA A 278 -8.65 16.95 -10.92
CA ALA A 278 -7.20 17.07 -11.01
C ALA A 278 -6.50 15.70 -10.98
N ILE A 279 -6.98 14.74 -10.17
CA ILE A 279 -6.44 13.37 -10.14
C ILE A 279 -6.61 12.69 -11.50
N GLU A 280 -7.79 12.77 -12.10
CA GLU A 280 -8.06 12.14 -13.39
C GLU A 280 -7.32 12.82 -14.55
N LEU A 281 -7.18 14.15 -14.52
CA LEU A 281 -6.32 14.89 -15.47
C LEU A 281 -4.85 14.47 -15.35
N THR A 282 -4.34 14.34 -14.13
CA THR A 282 -2.97 13.88 -13.88
C THR A 282 -2.76 12.44 -14.34
N ARG A 283 -3.75 11.55 -14.12
CA ARG A 283 -3.73 10.18 -14.68
C ARG A 283 -3.65 10.20 -16.21
N LEU A 284 -4.46 11.05 -16.86
CA LEU A 284 -4.42 11.22 -18.31
C LEU A 284 -3.07 11.77 -18.78
N ALA A 285 -2.48 12.74 -18.07
CA ALA A 285 -1.14 13.24 -18.38
C ALA A 285 -0.11 12.10 -18.40
N CYS A 286 -0.07 11.27 -17.35
CA CYS A 286 0.80 10.09 -17.30
C CYS A 286 0.59 9.13 -18.49
N LEU A 287 -0.66 8.86 -18.85
CA LEU A 287 -0.99 7.97 -19.97
C LEU A 287 -0.59 8.58 -21.32
N TYR A 288 -0.90 9.86 -21.53
CA TYR A 288 -0.68 10.56 -22.80
C TYR A 288 0.78 10.91 -23.04
N ARG A 289 1.62 10.93 -21.99
CA ARG A 289 3.08 10.99 -22.09
C ARG A 289 3.66 9.90 -23.01
N PHE A 290 3.06 8.72 -23.01
CA PHE A 290 3.51 7.58 -23.82
C PHE A 290 2.77 7.44 -25.16
N ARG A 291 1.90 8.40 -25.51
CA ARG A 291 1.18 8.41 -26.79
C ARG A 291 1.93 9.31 -27.76
N SER A 292 2.75 8.73 -28.64
CA SER A 292 3.62 9.48 -29.58
C SER A 292 2.99 10.68 -30.27
N ARG A 293 1.74 10.54 -30.78
CA ARG A 293 1.00 11.63 -31.43
C ARG A 293 0.60 12.77 -30.48
N TRP A 294 0.34 12.47 -29.23
CA TRP A 294 -0.29 13.37 -28.25
C TRP A 294 0.59 13.65 -27.03
N SER A 295 1.84 13.18 -27.04
CA SER A 295 2.81 13.42 -25.98
C SER A 295 2.95 14.90 -25.60
N PRO A 296 2.89 15.88 -26.54
CA PRO A 296 2.97 17.30 -26.17
C PRO A 296 1.82 17.78 -25.27
N ILE A 297 0.64 17.18 -25.37
CA ILE A 297 -0.55 17.55 -24.57
C ILE A 297 -0.41 17.13 -23.10
N SER A 298 0.56 16.25 -22.79
CA SER A 298 0.79 15.78 -21.43
C SER A 298 1.05 16.93 -20.45
N ASP A 299 1.82 17.94 -20.86
CA ASP A 299 2.17 19.05 -19.99
C ASP A 299 0.97 20.03 -19.85
N ASP A 300 0.23 20.27 -20.94
CA ASP A 300 -1.02 21.03 -20.90
C ASP A 300 -2.08 20.40 -19.97
N LEU A 301 -2.17 19.07 -19.93
CA LEU A 301 -3.06 18.34 -19.02
C LEU A 301 -2.68 18.57 -17.56
N LEU A 302 -1.38 18.63 -17.26
CA LEU A 302 -0.90 18.96 -15.91
C LEU A 302 -1.19 20.41 -15.55
N ASP A 303 -1.05 21.35 -16.49
CA ASP A 303 -1.40 22.74 -16.27
C ASP A 303 -2.88 22.90 -15.94
N ARG A 304 -3.76 22.18 -16.66
CA ARG A 304 -5.19 22.11 -16.34
C ARG A 304 -5.43 21.48 -14.98
N ALA A 305 -4.79 20.36 -14.66
CA ALA A 305 -4.89 19.73 -13.33
C ALA A 305 -4.49 20.72 -12.21
N SER A 306 -3.46 21.51 -12.45
CA SER A 306 -2.99 22.56 -11.54
C SER A 306 -3.98 23.71 -11.38
N ALA A 307 -4.67 24.11 -12.44
CA ALA A 307 -5.72 25.13 -12.38
C ALA A 307 -6.88 24.66 -11.49
N TRP A 308 -7.37 23.44 -11.72
CA TRP A 308 -8.40 22.80 -10.90
C TRP A 308 -7.98 22.68 -9.42
N ASN A 309 -6.70 22.38 -9.19
CA ASN A 309 -6.11 22.34 -7.86
C ASN A 309 -6.04 23.72 -7.16
N ARG A 310 -5.75 24.80 -7.89
CA ARG A 310 -5.72 26.17 -7.33
C ARG A 310 -7.12 26.66 -7.00
N GLU A 311 -8.09 26.39 -7.87
CA GLU A 311 -9.47 26.77 -7.65
C GLU A 311 -10.05 26.08 -6.41
N ALA A 312 -9.76 24.79 -6.23
CA ALA A 312 -10.14 24.01 -5.04
C ALA A 312 -9.54 24.57 -3.73
N ALA A 313 -8.38 25.23 -3.78
CA ALA A 313 -7.71 25.79 -2.60
C ALA A 313 -8.26 27.17 -2.17
N SER A 314 -9.06 27.84 -3.01
CA SER A 314 -9.34 29.27 -2.87
C SER A 314 -10.52 29.66 -1.96
N ARG A 315 -11.37 28.72 -1.49
CA ARG A 315 -12.45 29.01 -0.50
C ARG A 315 -12.88 27.78 0.31
N PRO A 316 -12.71 27.74 1.65
CA PRO A 316 -13.45 26.81 2.49
C PRO A 316 -14.89 27.33 2.67
N SER A 317 -15.90 26.48 2.52
CA SER A 317 -17.27 26.76 2.97
C SER A 317 -17.72 25.66 3.92
N PRO A 318 -18.39 26.02 5.04
CA PRO A 318 -18.88 25.04 6.00
C PRO A 318 -20.15 24.38 5.45
N GLY A 319 -20.08 23.09 5.13
CA GLY A 319 -21.22 22.23 4.82
C GLY A 319 -21.59 21.36 6.04
N PRO A 320 -22.85 20.90 6.14
CA PRO A 320 -23.42 20.41 7.39
C PRO A 320 -22.79 19.10 7.84
N ALA A 321 -22.47 19.04 9.13
CA ALA A 321 -21.90 17.88 9.79
C ALA A 321 -22.89 16.70 9.79
N ARG A 322 -22.52 15.63 9.10
CA ARG A 322 -22.95 14.27 9.46
C ARG A 322 -21.89 13.73 10.41
N LYS A 323 -22.29 13.16 11.56
CA LYS A 323 -21.38 12.53 12.52
C LYS A 323 -20.65 11.36 11.83
N VAL A 324 -19.41 11.58 11.40
CA VAL A 324 -18.48 10.57 10.92
C VAL A 324 -17.22 10.75 11.77
N GLY A 325 -16.69 9.65 12.30
CA GLY A 325 -15.44 9.65 13.07
C GLY A 325 -14.29 10.28 12.28
N LEU A 326 -13.22 10.69 12.98
CA LEU A 326 -11.99 11.16 12.35
C LEU A 326 -11.45 10.07 11.42
N GLY A 327 -11.39 10.30 10.09
CA GLY A 327 -10.78 9.31 9.19
C GLY A 327 -9.35 8.91 9.63
N PRO A 328 -8.85 7.70 9.30
CA PRO A 328 -7.62 7.13 9.89
C PRO A 328 -6.39 8.05 9.89
N ARG A 329 -6.24 8.89 8.85
CA ARG A 329 -5.15 9.86 8.75
C ARG A 329 -5.26 10.98 9.78
N LEU A 330 -6.45 11.56 9.97
CA LEU A 330 -6.68 12.60 10.97
C LEU A 330 -6.56 12.02 12.39
N ALA A 331 -7.04 10.79 12.59
CA ALA A 331 -6.83 10.05 13.82
C ALA A 331 -5.33 9.83 14.11
N LEU A 332 -4.53 9.46 13.10
CA LEU A 332 -3.08 9.31 13.24
C LEU A 332 -2.42 10.65 13.59
N GLN A 333 -2.77 11.73 12.89
CA GLN A 333 -2.24 13.07 13.20
C GLN A 333 -2.55 13.48 14.64
N GLY A 334 -3.79 13.24 15.10
CA GLY A 334 -4.18 13.47 16.48
C GLY A 334 -3.41 12.59 17.47
N ALA A 335 -3.17 11.32 17.17
CA ALA A 335 -2.36 10.44 18.01
C ALA A 335 -0.89 10.90 18.12
N LEU A 336 -0.38 11.64 17.13
CA LEU A 336 0.98 12.18 17.10
C LEU A 336 1.10 13.58 17.72
N GLU A 337 -0.01 14.18 18.18
CA GLU A 337 0.01 15.40 18.97
C GLU A 337 0.58 15.10 20.37
N PRO A 338 1.58 15.86 20.85
CA PRO A 338 2.17 15.64 22.16
C PRO A 338 1.12 15.62 23.28
N GLY A 339 1.13 14.57 24.10
CA GLY A 339 0.22 14.40 25.25
C GLY A 339 -1.19 13.90 24.92
N ARG A 340 -1.66 14.02 23.66
CA ARG A 340 -3.05 13.71 23.30
C ARG A 340 -3.43 12.24 23.56
N VAL A 341 -2.54 11.30 23.23
CA VAL A 341 -2.79 9.87 23.54
C VAL A 341 -2.88 9.63 25.04
N ALA A 342 -2.03 10.28 25.84
CA ALA A 342 -2.07 10.16 27.29
C ALA A 342 -3.39 10.71 27.87
N ASP A 343 -3.87 11.84 27.37
CA ASP A 343 -5.11 12.46 27.85
C ASP A 343 -6.34 11.61 27.51
N GLU A 344 -6.43 11.10 26.29
CA GLU A 344 -7.53 10.24 25.84
C GLU A 344 -7.54 8.88 26.55
N LEU A 345 -6.36 8.32 26.83
CA LEU A 345 -6.23 7.11 27.64
C LEU A 345 -6.60 7.37 29.10
N ARG A 346 -6.21 8.51 29.68
CA ARG A 346 -6.48 8.85 31.09
C ARG A 346 -7.97 8.97 31.37
N ALA A 347 -8.72 9.57 30.46
CA ALA A 347 -10.17 9.72 30.57
C ALA A 347 -10.94 8.38 30.59
N ARG A 348 -10.30 7.30 30.14
CA ARG A 348 -10.88 5.96 30.04
C ARG A 348 -10.10 4.92 30.84
N TRP A 349 -9.12 5.35 31.63
CA TRP A 349 -8.16 4.47 32.26
C TRP A 349 -8.80 3.48 33.23
N GLU A 350 -9.89 3.91 33.88
CA GLU A 350 -10.72 3.06 34.76
C GLU A 350 -11.41 1.90 34.04
N HIS A 351 -11.54 1.95 32.71
CA HIS A 351 -12.11 0.87 31.89
C HIS A 351 -11.05 -0.18 31.50
N PHE A 352 -9.80 -0.02 31.94
CA PHE A 352 -8.77 -1.04 31.77
C PHE A 352 -8.68 -1.88 33.05
N ASP A 353 -9.64 -2.79 33.23
CA ASP A 353 -9.77 -3.67 34.43
C ASP A 353 -8.52 -4.49 34.77
N TRP A 354 -7.57 -4.60 33.83
CA TRP A 354 -6.32 -5.32 33.98
C TRP A 354 -5.13 -4.43 34.41
N VAL A 355 -5.35 -3.13 34.66
CA VAL A 355 -4.32 -2.20 35.12
C VAL A 355 -4.75 -1.53 36.44
N GLY A 356 -4.25 -2.01 37.58
CA GLY A 356 -4.51 -1.43 38.91
C GLY A 356 -3.73 -0.15 39.23
N SER A 357 -3.18 0.52 38.22
CA SER A 357 -2.21 1.62 38.32
C SER A 357 -2.78 2.92 37.76
N SER A 358 -2.21 4.08 38.10
CA SER A 358 -2.61 5.37 37.51
C SER A 358 -1.71 5.74 36.32
N LEU A 359 -2.29 6.15 35.18
CA LEU A 359 -1.55 6.60 34.01
C LEU A 359 -0.82 7.95 34.24
N ILE A 360 0.49 7.95 34.02
CA ILE A 360 1.36 9.14 34.07
C ILE A 360 1.49 9.73 32.66
N ALA A 361 2.04 8.96 31.72
CA ALA A 361 2.33 9.38 30.35
C ALA A 361 2.09 8.25 29.35
N ALA A 362 1.85 8.59 28.08
CA ALA A 362 1.74 7.62 27.00
C ALA A 362 2.31 8.23 25.71
N ASP A 363 3.26 7.53 25.11
CA ASP A 363 3.99 7.96 23.93
C ASP A 363 3.83 6.96 22.78
N VAL A 364 3.64 7.48 21.57
CA VAL A 364 3.69 6.68 20.35
C VAL A 364 5.16 6.45 20.02
N THR A 365 5.60 5.20 20.03
CA THR A 365 7.01 4.81 19.77
C THR A 365 7.20 4.16 18.41
N ARG A 366 6.12 3.68 17.78
CA ARG A 366 6.17 3.15 16.42
C ARG A 366 4.84 3.28 15.70
N VAL A 367 4.90 3.52 14.39
CA VAL A 367 3.73 3.57 13.49
C VAL A 367 3.95 2.61 12.33
N HIS A 368 2.93 1.83 12.01
CA HIS A 368 2.95 0.91 10.87
C HIS A 368 1.72 1.12 9.98
N GLU A 369 1.97 1.20 8.67
CA GLU A 369 0.93 1.26 7.64
C GLU A 369 0.22 -0.10 7.50
N ARG A 370 -1.09 -0.03 7.30
CA ARG A 370 -1.96 -1.14 6.89
C ARG A 370 -2.83 -0.66 5.73
N GLU A 371 -3.43 -1.61 5.00
CA GLU A 371 -4.19 -1.36 3.76
C GLU A 371 -5.11 -0.11 3.84
N ASP A 372 -5.90 0.00 4.91
CA ASP A 372 -6.79 1.17 5.17
C ASP A 372 -6.72 1.66 6.63
N ALA A 373 -5.61 1.41 7.33
CA ALA A 373 -5.50 1.60 8.77
C ALA A 373 -4.06 1.85 9.23
N TYR A 374 -3.88 2.13 10.52
CA TYR A 374 -2.55 2.21 11.14
C TYR A 374 -2.50 1.35 12.39
N SER A 375 -1.34 0.75 12.67
CA SER A 375 -1.09 0.18 14.01
C SER A 375 0.04 0.93 14.69
N LEU A 376 -0.14 1.18 15.98
CA LEU A 376 0.78 1.94 16.83
C LEU A 376 1.36 1.02 17.91
N GLU A 377 2.63 1.23 18.24
CA GLU A 377 3.23 0.78 19.49
C GLU A 377 3.26 1.98 20.44
N LEU A 378 2.78 1.79 21.66
CA LEU A 378 2.73 2.82 22.69
C LEU A 378 3.60 2.40 23.88
N ASP A 379 4.47 3.30 24.35
CA ASP A 379 5.11 3.17 25.66
C ASP A 379 4.33 4.00 26.67
N VAL A 380 3.92 3.38 27.76
CA VAL A 380 3.00 3.95 28.74
C VAL A 380 3.62 3.89 30.12
N GLU A 381 3.71 5.02 30.80
CA GLU A 381 4.21 5.11 32.17
C GLU A 381 3.03 5.14 33.15
N VAL A 382 3.06 4.25 34.14
CA VAL A 382 1.98 4.07 35.12
C VAL A 382 2.54 4.06 36.54
N THR A 383 1.71 4.37 37.53
CA THR A 383 2.06 4.24 38.96
C THR A 383 1.63 2.88 39.48
N ASP A 384 2.58 1.96 39.68
CA ASP A 384 2.33 0.65 40.28
C ASP A 384 2.92 0.61 41.70
N ALA A 385 2.07 0.34 42.71
CA ALA A 385 2.44 0.37 44.13
C ALA A 385 3.24 1.63 44.55
N GLY A 386 2.93 2.79 43.97
CA GLY A 386 3.60 4.06 44.24
C GLY A 386 4.94 4.27 43.50
N LYS A 387 5.33 3.38 42.59
CA LYS A 387 6.53 3.51 41.75
C LYS A 387 6.18 3.64 40.26
N PRO A 388 6.87 4.51 39.51
CA PRO A 388 6.70 4.59 38.06
C PRO A 388 7.18 3.31 37.40
N THR A 389 6.33 2.72 36.56
CA THR A 389 6.59 1.50 35.79
C THR A 389 6.20 1.74 34.33
N ARG A 390 7.01 1.27 33.38
CA ARG A 390 6.71 1.36 31.94
C ARG A 390 6.08 0.07 31.44
N LEU A 391 5.00 0.23 30.68
CA LEU A 391 4.24 -0.82 30.03
C LEU A 391 4.18 -0.53 28.53
N ARG A 392 4.19 -1.58 27.70
CA ARG A 392 3.89 -1.42 26.27
C ARG A 392 2.41 -1.68 26.04
N LEU A 393 1.78 -0.86 25.21
CA LEU A 393 0.46 -1.14 24.62
C LEU A 393 0.58 -1.21 23.11
N LEU A 394 -0.34 -1.93 22.49
CA LEU A 394 -0.51 -1.91 21.04
C LEU A 394 -1.83 -1.24 20.73
N ALA A 395 -1.88 -0.50 19.64
CA ALA A 395 -3.11 0.12 19.20
C ALA A 395 -3.32 -0.06 17.70
N GLU A 396 -4.59 -0.07 17.28
CA GLU A 396 -4.97 0.02 15.87
C GLU A 396 -5.90 1.22 15.68
N ILE A 397 -5.57 2.11 14.75
CA ILE A 397 -6.48 3.13 14.23
C ILE A 397 -7.28 2.49 13.12
N VAL A 398 -8.61 2.51 13.24
CA VAL A 398 -9.51 1.81 12.31
C VAL A 398 -10.35 2.77 11.48
N PRO A 399 -10.71 2.38 10.23
CA PRO A 399 -11.55 3.19 9.36
C PRO A 399 -13.05 3.11 9.70
N ASP A 400 -13.45 2.02 10.34
CA ASP A 400 -14.83 1.71 10.71
C ASP A 400 -15.12 2.13 12.15
N ASP A 401 -16.36 1.91 12.62
CA ASP A 401 -16.74 2.18 14.00
C ASP A 401 -15.84 1.44 15.00
N VAL A 402 -15.26 2.19 15.93
CA VAL A 402 -14.26 1.69 16.89
C VAL A 402 -14.86 0.71 17.91
N GLU A 403 -16.14 0.86 18.25
CA GLU A 403 -16.83 0.01 19.23
C GLU A 403 -17.20 -1.33 18.59
N ASP A 404 -17.72 -1.30 17.36
CA ASP A 404 -17.96 -2.52 16.57
C ASP A 404 -16.65 -3.30 16.37
N ARG A 405 -15.55 -2.58 16.12
CA ARG A 405 -14.22 -3.18 15.99
C ARG A 405 -13.73 -3.81 17.29
N LEU A 406 -13.92 -3.13 18.42
CA LEU A 406 -13.59 -3.64 19.75
C LEU A 406 -14.36 -4.94 20.02
N GLU A 407 -15.68 -4.94 19.80
CA GLU A 407 -16.53 -6.10 20.05
C GLU A 407 -16.10 -7.29 19.18
N SER A 408 -15.91 -7.08 17.88
CA SER A 408 -15.44 -8.11 16.95
C SER A 408 -14.09 -8.69 17.39
N SER A 409 -13.17 -7.85 17.86
CA SER A 409 -11.86 -8.28 18.34
C SER A 409 -11.96 -9.12 19.62
N LEU A 410 -12.80 -8.72 20.58
CA LEU A 410 -13.05 -9.47 21.81
C LEU A 410 -13.67 -10.84 21.51
N GLN A 411 -14.69 -10.88 20.63
CA GLN A 411 -15.31 -12.13 20.19
C GLN A 411 -14.29 -13.08 19.56
N GLN A 412 -13.42 -12.58 18.69
CA GLN A 412 -12.37 -13.39 18.03
C GLN A 412 -11.34 -13.94 19.02
N LEU A 413 -10.93 -13.14 20.01
CA LEU A 413 -9.94 -13.53 21.01
C LEU A 413 -10.48 -14.53 22.03
N ARG A 414 -11.78 -14.54 22.30
CA ARG A 414 -12.46 -15.53 23.16
C ARG A 414 -12.77 -16.84 22.43
N ARG A 415 -12.93 -16.79 21.09
CA ARG A 415 -13.45 -17.93 20.30
C ARG A 415 -12.46 -19.09 20.11
N GLY A 416 -12.97 -20.28 20.43
CA GLY A 416 -12.38 -21.57 20.05
C GLY A 416 -11.33 -22.09 21.03
N SER A 417 -10.79 -23.27 20.74
CA SER A 417 -9.85 -23.93 21.64
C SER A 417 -8.60 -23.10 21.91
N ARG A 418 -8.15 -22.22 21.00
CA ARG A 418 -6.97 -21.34 21.15
C ARG A 418 -7.30 -19.90 21.56
N GLY A 419 -8.43 -19.67 22.24
CA GLY A 419 -8.77 -18.35 22.78
C GLY A 419 -7.68 -17.83 23.72
N GLN A 420 -7.31 -16.57 23.52
CA GLN A 420 -6.27 -15.84 24.26
C GLN A 420 -6.86 -14.99 25.40
N LEU A 421 -8.17 -14.75 25.38
CA LEU A 421 -8.91 -14.09 26.46
C LEU A 421 -9.88 -15.06 27.14
N GLY A 422 -10.04 -14.89 28.45
CA GLY A 422 -11.11 -15.52 29.21
C GLY A 422 -12.48 -14.87 28.96
N PRO A 423 -13.58 -15.48 29.42
CA PRO A 423 -14.93 -14.96 29.23
C PRO A 423 -15.14 -13.57 29.86
N GLU A 424 -14.57 -13.35 31.05
CA GLU A 424 -14.69 -12.13 31.86
C GLU A 424 -13.45 -11.22 31.76
N ALA A 425 -12.42 -11.63 31.02
CA ALA A 425 -11.21 -10.83 30.88
C ALA A 425 -11.44 -9.71 29.84
N GLU A 426 -11.10 -8.49 30.23
CA GLU A 426 -10.98 -7.33 29.36
C GLU A 426 -9.49 -7.10 29.10
N GLY A 427 -9.12 -6.92 27.83
CA GLY A 427 -7.72 -6.74 27.41
C GLY A 427 -7.56 -5.78 26.24
N LEU A 428 -8.68 -5.12 25.89
CA LEU A 428 -8.82 -4.17 24.79
C LEU A 428 -9.76 -3.06 25.25
N ALA A 429 -9.56 -1.84 24.77
CA ALA A 429 -10.44 -0.72 25.01
C ALA A 429 -10.53 0.16 23.77
N ALA A 430 -11.71 0.75 23.54
CA ALA A 430 -11.93 1.73 22.48
C ALA A 430 -11.56 3.14 22.96
N VAL A 431 -10.95 3.91 22.06
CA VAL A 431 -10.61 5.33 22.20
C VAL A 431 -11.23 6.07 21.00
N PRO A 432 -12.54 6.39 21.05
CA PRO A 432 -13.26 6.94 19.91
C PRO A 432 -12.73 8.28 19.38
N ALA A 433 -12.20 9.13 20.27
CA ALA A 433 -11.62 10.42 19.90
C ALA A 433 -10.39 10.31 18.99
N LEU A 434 -9.76 9.13 18.94
CA LEU A 434 -8.64 8.82 18.05
C LEU A 434 -8.96 7.64 17.13
N GLN A 435 -10.23 7.23 17.01
CA GLN A 435 -10.68 6.04 16.24
C GLN A 435 -9.78 4.82 16.49
N MET A 436 -9.42 4.59 17.74
CA MET A 436 -8.33 3.68 18.10
C MET A 436 -8.82 2.58 19.02
N VAL A 437 -8.48 1.32 18.72
CA VAL A 437 -8.62 0.20 19.66
C VAL A 437 -7.25 -0.09 20.26
N VAL A 438 -7.12 0.11 21.57
CA VAL A 438 -5.90 -0.16 22.34
C VAL A 438 -5.99 -1.53 22.96
N ARG A 439 -4.87 -2.26 23.06
CA ARG A 439 -4.81 -3.61 23.60
C ARG A 439 -3.51 -3.92 24.32
N ARG A 440 -3.60 -4.85 25.27
CA ARG A 440 -2.42 -5.42 25.93
C ARG A 440 -1.59 -6.25 24.94
N PRO A 441 -0.25 -6.18 24.98
CA PRO A 441 0.60 -7.11 24.26
C PRO A 441 0.31 -8.57 24.66
N GLY A 442 0.47 -9.49 23.72
CA GLY A 442 0.09 -10.89 23.90
C GLY A 442 -1.35 -11.22 23.47
N LEU A 443 -2.13 -10.23 23.01
CA LEU A 443 -3.48 -10.44 22.48
C LEU A 443 -3.53 -10.14 20.98
N ASP A 444 -3.47 -11.20 20.18
CA ASP A 444 -3.58 -11.17 18.72
C ASP A 444 -3.96 -12.56 18.18
N ARG A 445 -5.21 -12.68 17.70
CA ARG A 445 -5.76 -13.95 17.20
C ARG A 445 -5.07 -14.45 15.93
N ARG A 446 -4.39 -13.58 15.18
CA ARG A 446 -3.62 -13.92 13.97
C ARG A 446 -2.28 -14.58 14.29
N LEU A 447 -1.83 -14.51 15.56
CA LEU A 447 -0.62 -15.14 16.07
C LEU A 447 -0.97 -16.28 17.04
N PRO A 448 -1.09 -17.53 16.57
CA PRO A 448 -1.53 -18.65 17.41
C PRO A 448 -0.58 -18.94 18.58
N VAL A 449 0.71 -18.61 18.45
CA VAL A 449 1.73 -18.82 19.48
C VAL A 449 1.40 -18.13 20.81
N LEU A 450 0.64 -17.02 20.77
CA LEU A 450 0.34 -16.23 21.96
C LEU A 450 -0.58 -16.97 22.94
N ASP A 451 -1.20 -18.08 22.53
CA ASP A 451 -1.93 -18.94 23.47
C ASP A 451 -1.03 -19.55 24.56
N LEU A 452 0.28 -19.67 24.30
CA LEU A 452 1.27 -20.17 25.26
C LEU A 452 1.42 -19.23 26.46
N LEU A 453 1.32 -17.92 26.25
CA LEU A 453 1.42 -16.90 27.31
C LEU A 453 0.27 -17.00 28.32
N HIS A 454 -0.93 -17.32 27.84
CA HIS A 454 -2.16 -17.27 28.65
C HIS A 454 -2.57 -18.64 29.22
N ARG A 455 -1.92 -19.73 28.80
CA ARG A 455 -2.30 -21.10 29.15
C ARG A 455 -1.08 -21.92 29.57
N PRO A 456 -0.58 -21.78 30.81
CA PRO A 456 0.66 -22.42 31.28
C PRO A 456 0.68 -23.95 31.09
N LYS A 457 -0.43 -24.65 31.35
CA LYS A 457 -0.55 -26.10 31.12
C LYS A 457 -0.35 -26.49 29.65
N ARG A 458 -0.76 -25.63 28.72
CA ARG A 458 -0.56 -25.87 27.27
C ARG A 458 0.83 -25.50 26.83
N ALA A 459 1.43 -24.46 27.42
CA ALA A 459 2.82 -24.15 27.22
C ALA A 459 3.70 -25.33 27.61
N ALA A 460 3.50 -25.87 28.82
CA ALA A 460 4.18 -27.07 29.30
C ALA A 460 4.01 -28.25 28.34
N LYS A 461 2.78 -28.53 27.86
CA LYS A 461 2.54 -29.61 26.90
C LYS A 461 3.19 -29.37 25.53
N ALA A 462 3.15 -28.14 25.01
CA ALA A 462 3.69 -27.82 23.69
C ALA A 462 5.22 -27.83 23.67
N LEU A 463 5.85 -27.53 24.82
CA LEU A 463 7.30 -27.40 24.96
C LEU A 463 7.93 -28.57 25.74
N SER A 464 7.16 -29.62 26.06
CA SER A 464 7.62 -30.75 26.88
C SER A 464 8.80 -31.51 26.28
N HIS A 465 8.99 -31.45 24.97
CA HIS A 465 10.10 -32.10 24.28
C HIS A 465 11.44 -31.35 24.44
N TYR A 466 11.40 -30.09 24.90
CA TYR A 466 12.59 -29.24 25.04
C TYR A 466 13.00 -28.99 26.50
N PHE A 467 12.18 -29.42 27.47
CA PHE A 467 12.44 -29.19 28.89
C PHE A 467 12.36 -30.50 29.69
N GLU A 468 13.27 -30.65 30.64
CA GLU A 468 13.23 -31.70 31.66
C GLU A 468 12.66 -31.08 32.96
N GLY A 469 11.40 -31.32 33.28
CA GLY A 469 10.76 -30.82 34.51
C GLY A 469 9.26 -30.55 34.40
N GLU A 470 8.63 -30.23 35.54
CA GLU A 470 7.23 -29.80 35.60
C GLU A 470 7.12 -28.28 35.65
N GLY A 471 6.29 -27.72 34.76
CA GLY A 471 6.01 -26.28 34.70
C GLY A 471 6.90 -25.54 33.71
N VAL A 472 6.29 -24.66 32.91
CA VAL A 472 7.00 -23.78 31.98
C VAL A 472 6.50 -22.37 32.21
N ASP A 473 7.42 -21.49 32.58
CA ASP A 473 7.17 -20.05 32.64
C ASP A 473 7.35 -19.46 31.24
N VAL A 474 6.44 -18.58 30.82
CA VAL A 474 6.47 -17.98 29.48
C VAL A 474 6.34 -16.47 29.62
N GLU A 475 7.38 -15.78 29.14
CA GLU A 475 7.51 -14.33 29.15
C GLU A 475 7.38 -13.80 27.71
N LEU A 476 6.72 -12.66 27.53
CA LEU A 476 6.64 -11.98 26.23
C LEU A 476 7.80 -10.99 26.08
N LEU A 477 8.71 -11.23 25.13
CA LEU A 477 9.85 -10.35 24.85
C LEU A 477 9.51 -9.25 23.83
N GLY A 478 8.64 -9.56 22.86
CA GLY A 478 8.25 -8.62 21.82
C GLY A 478 6.98 -9.03 21.10
N HIS A 479 6.18 -8.05 20.69
CA HIS A 479 4.94 -8.28 19.97
C HIS A 479 4.71 -7.16 18.96
N ARG A 480 4.73 -7.50 17.67
CA ARG A 480 4.33 -6.61 16.58
C ARG A 480 2.96 -7.07 16.09
N LEU A 481 1.94 -6.22 16.28
CA LEU A 481 0.55 -6.55 15.99
C LEU A 481 0.39 -7.12 14.58
N ASP A 482 -0.30 -8.26 14.48
CA ASP A 482 -0.55 -9.08 13.30
C ASP A 482 0.69 -9.61 12.59
N LYS A 483 1.92 -9.33 13.05
CA LYS A 483 3.14 -9.63 12.31
C LYS A 483 3.86 -10.82 12.94
N ARG A 484 4.31 -10.65 14.19
CA ARG A 484 5.13 -11.63 14.91
C ARG A 484 5.12 -11.38 16.41
N ALA A 485 5.38 -12.43 17.18
CA ALA A 485 5.63 -12.34 18.61
C ALA A 485 6.84 -13.20 19.01
N THR A 486 7.64 -12.70 19.93
CA THR A 486 8.80 -13.40 20.50
C THR A 486 8.53 -13.65 21.97
N LEU A 487 8.53 -14.91 22.36
CA LEU A 487 8.37 -15.37 23.74
C LEU A 487 9.69 -15.95 24.23
N ARG A 488 9.93 -15.87 25.54
CA ARG A 488 10.94 -16.67 26.23
C ARG A 488 10.23 -17.69 27.09
N ALA A 489 10.56 -18.96 26.93
CA ALA A 489 10.09 -20.02 27.80
C ALA A 489 11.22 -20.45 28.74
N ARG A 490 10.93 -20.67 30.02
CA ARG A 490 11.90 -21.17 31.02
C ARG A 490 11.34 -22.37 31.77
N CYS A 491 12.19 -23.36 32.03
CA CYS A 491 11.92 -24.47 32.95
C CYS A 491 13.22 -24.79 33.70
N GLY A 492 13.25 -24.52 35.00
CA GLY A 492 14.47 -24.61 35.80
C GLY A 492 15.58 -23.69 35.25
N PRO A 493 16.81 -24.18 35.04
CA PRO A 493 17.91 -23.38 34.50
C PRO A 493 17.86 -23.23 32.97
N THR A 494 17.01 -23.99 32.27
CA THR A 494 16.95 -24.01 30.81
C THR A 494 15.99 -22.92 30.31
N SER A 495 16.41 -22.16 29.30
CA SER A 495 15.57 -21.20 28.60
C SER A 495 15.64 -21.35 27.09
N LEU A 496 14.55 -20.97 26.42
CA LEU A 496 14.37 -21.09 24.97
C LEU A 496 13.66 -19.84 24.45
N ILE A 497 13.93 -19.46 23.20
CA ILE A 497 13.19 -18.40 22.52
C ILE A 497 12.17 -19.02 21.56
N VAL A 498 10.91 -18.61 21.65
CA VAL A 498 9.82 -19.09 20.78
C VAL A 498 9.31 -17.91 19.96
N LYS A 499 9.61 -17.91 18.66
CA LYS A 499 9.22 -16.84 17.74
C LYS A 499 8.07 -17.30 16.86
N GLY A 500 6.89 -16.69 17.03
CA GLY A 500 5.70 -17.05 16.28
C GLY A 500 5.29 -16.05 15.22
N TYR A 501 4.67 -16.58 14.17
CA TYR A 501 4.33 -15.90 12.95
C TYR A 501 2.84 -16.07 12.63
N LYS A 502 2.37 -15.37 11.58
CA LYS A 502 1.01 -15.55 11.05
C LYS A 502 0.76 -17.00 10.66
N ALA A 503 -0.44 -17.51 10.94
CA ALA A 503 -0.81 -18.91 10.71
C ALA A 503 -0.62 -19.44 9.26
N ARG A 504 -0.61 -18.56 8.25
CA ARG A 504 -0.46 -18.92 6.82
C ARG A 504 0.90 -18.50 6.21
N SER A 505 1.90 -18.18 7.03
CA SER A 505 3.20 -17.70 6.53
C SER A 505 4.15 -18.86 6.27
N ASP A 506 4.75 -18.99 5.09
CA ASP A 506 5.74 -20.02 4.75
C ASP A 506 7.17 -19.73 5.25
N LEU A 507 7.35 -18.60 5.92
CA LEU A 507 8.64 -18.10 6.40
C LEU A 507 9.32 -18.99 7.47
N PRO A 508 8.62 -19.63 8.43
CA PRO A 508 9.27 -20.40 9.49
C PRO A 508 10.17 -21.54 9.00
N GLU A 509 9.72 -22.30 8.00
CA GLU A 509 10.51 -23.39 7.40
C GLU A 509 11.75 -22.86 6.70
N ALA A 510 11.60 -21.78 5.93
CA ALA A 510 12.70 -21.15 5.24
C ALA A 510 13.76 -20.65 6.24
N ILE A 511 13.34 -19.98 7.32
CA ILE A 511 14.26 -19.51 8.36
C ILE A 511 14.98 -20.68 9.06
N ILE A 512 14.29 -21.78 9.37
CA ILE A 512 14.93 -22.96 9.96
C ILE A 512 16.00 -23.50 9.00
N SER A 513 15.69 -23.59 7.71
CA SER A 513 16.64 -24.04 6.68
C SER A 513 17.87 -23.11 6.63
N TRP A 514 17.64 -21.80 6.52
CA TRP A 514 18.72 -20.80 6.45
C TRP A 514 19.60 -20.80 7.70
N ALA A 515 19.00 -20.76 8.89
CA ALA A 515 19.75 -20.74 10.15
C ALA A 515 20.50 -22.06 10.39
N THR A 516 19.94 -23.21 9.99
CA THR A 516 20.63 -24.50 10.06
C THR A 516 21.85 -24.51 9.14
N ALA A 517 21.70 -24.05 7.90
CA ALA A 517 22.80 -23.96 6.95
C ALA A 517 23.89 -22.99 7.44
N LEU A 518 23.52 -21.81 7.95
CA LEU A 518 24.44 -20.86 8.57
C LEU A 518 25.21 -21.47 9.75
N GLY A 519 24.53 -22.20 10.65
CA GLY A 519 25.17 -22.86 11.79
C GLY A 519 26.08 -24.04 11.42
N GLN A 520 25.87 -24.65 10.24
CA GLN A 520 26.71 -25.74 9.72
C GLN A 520 27.99 -25.24 9.06
N GLN A 521 28.04 -23.98 8.59
CA GLN A 521 29.26 -23.37 8.07
C GLN A 521 30.24 -23.05 9.21
N ARG A 522 30.82 -24.11 9.79
CA ARG A 522 31.71 -24.04 10.96
C ARG A 522 33.10 -23.53 10.56
N GLY A 523 33.44 -22.35 11.06
CA GLY A 523 34.75 -21.69 11.05
C GLY A 523 34.87 -20.71 12.22
N SER A 524 35.85 -19.79 12.20
CA SER A 524 36.01 -18.70 13.19
C SER A 524 34.97 -17.57 13.06
N GLY A 525 33.76 -17.89 12.59
CA GLY A 525 32.69 -16.93 12.36
C GLY A 525 31.89 -16.59 13.63
N PRO A 526 30.91 -15.68 13.52
CA PRO A 526 29.99 -15.36 14.61
C PRO A 526 29.17 -16.59 15.03
N ALA A 527 28.68 -16.59 16.26
CA ALA A 527 27.72 -17.61 16.69
C ALA A 527 26.35 -17.37 16.04
N VAL A 528 25.65 -18.45 15.68
CA VAL A 528 24.29 -18.43 15.16
C VAL A 528 23.44 -19.30 16.09
N PRO A 529 22.33 -18.79 16.65
CA PRO A 529 21.49 -19.59 17.56
C PRO A 529 20.89 -20.78 16.81
N ALA A 530 20.93 -21.97 17.43
CA ALA A 530 20.38 -23.17 16.81
C ALA A 530 18.84 -23.08 16.70
N PRO A 531 18.23 -23.30 15.51
CA PRO A 531 16.80 -23.53 15.40
C PRO A 531 16.50 -24.96 15.89
N LEU A 532 15.91 -25.09 17.08
CA LEU A 532 15.68 -26.37 17.75
C LEU A 532 14.47 -27.12 17.19
N GLY A 533 13.51 -26.43 16.58
CA GLY A 533 12.38 -27.06 15.92
C GLY A 533 11.22 -26.12 15.58
N LEU A 534 10.20 -26.68 14.92
CA LEU A 534 8.98 -25.98 14.51
C LEU A 534 7.77 -26.47 15.32
N LEU A 535 7.07 -25.55 15.98
CA LEU A 535 5.74 -25.79 16.53
C LEU A 535 4.69 -25.57 15.44
N GLU A 536 4.50 -26.56 14.56
CA GLU A 536 3.61 -26.46 13.38
C GLU A 536 2.22 -25.92 13.73
N SER A 537 1.59 -26.49 14.76
CA SER A 537 0.25 -26.10 15.20
C SER A 537 0.13 -24.63 15.60
N ARG A 538 1.25 -23.98 15.97
CA ARG A 538 1.32 -22.59 16.44
C ARG A 538 2.06 -21.65 15.50
N ARG A 539 2.59 -22.20 14.41
CA ARG A 539 3.44 -21.51 13.45
C ARG A 539 4.56 -20.72 14.11
N ALA A 540 5.35 -21.40 14.95
CA ALA A 540 6.41 -20.80 15.73
C ALA A 540 7.70 -21.62 15.69
N VAL A 541 8.84 -20.95 15.53
CA VAL A 541 10.17 -21.55 15.58
C VAL A 541 10.69 -21.47 17.01
N VAL A 542 11.20 -22.59 17.52
CA VAL A 542 11.89 -22.68 18.81
C VAL A 542 13.38 -22.54 18.56
N TRP A 543 14.02 -21.63 19.29
CA TRP A 543 15.43 -21.27 19.16
C TRP A 543 16.14 -21.51 20.49
N GLU A 544 17.43 -21.83 20.39
CA GLU A 544 18.37 -21.69 21.48
C GLU A 544 18.33 -20.25 22.04
N ASP A 545 18.25 -20.12 23.36
CA ASP A 545 18.36 -18.83 24.04
C ASP A 545 19.82 -18.54 24.37
N LEU A 546 20.41 -17.54 23.72
CA LEU A 546 21.79 -17.12 23.96
C LEU A 546 21.95 -16.31 25.26
N GLY A 547 20.90 -16.23 26.09
CA GLY A 547 20.93 -15.55 27.39
C GLY A 547 20.94 -14.02 27.29
N SER A 548 20.69 -13.46 26.10
CA SER A 548 20.65 -12.00 25.94
C SER A 548 19.37 -11.43 26.56
N THR A 549 19.51 -10.42 27.41
CA THR A 549 18.40 -9.50 27.69
C THR A 549 18.27 -8.64 26.45
N GLY A 550 17.37 -9.00 25.52
CA GLY A 550 17.28 -8.42 24.18
C GLY A 550 17.57 -6.92 24.17
N ASN A 551 18.69 -6.54 23.55
CA ASN A 551 19.04 -5.13 23.42
C ASN A 551 17.98 -4.47 22.55
N SER A 552 17.49 -3.31 22.98
CA SER A 552 16.61 -2.53 22.13
C SER A 552 17.37 -2.11 20.86
N GLU A 553 16.65 -1.92 19.76
CA GLU A 553 17.16 -1.32 18.52
C GLU A 553 17.94 0.00 18.78
N TRP A 554 17.58 0.69 19.86
CA TRP A 554 18.15 1.95 20.33
C TRP A 554 19.05 1.79 21.56
N GLY A 555 19.55 0.59 21.82
CA GLY A 555 20.52 0.33 22.88
C GLY A 555 21.89 0.94 22.57
N PRO A 556 22.84 0.87 23.51
CA PRO A 556 24.21 1.28 23.26
C PRO A 556 24.78 0.54 22.04
N VAL A 557 25.44 1.25 21.13
CA VAL A 557 26.00 0.70 19.88
C VAL A 557 27.25 -0.18 20.07
N GLY A 558 27.66 -0.40 21.33
CA GLY A 558 28.85 -1.15 21.71
C GLY A 558 30.13 -0.31 21.77
N LYS A 559 31.18 -0.86 22.36
CA LYS A 559 32.54 -0.30 22.37
C LYS A 559 33.19 -0.44 20.97
N PRO A 560 34.26 0.32 20.66
CA PRO A 560 35.00 0.19 19.40
C PRO A 560 35.34 -1.26 19.00
N GLU A 561 35.82 -2.07 19.94
CA GLU A 561 36.17 -3.49 19.72
C GLU A 561 34.95 -4.35 19.33
N GLU A 562 33.79 -4.06 19.94
CA GLU A 562 32.52 -4.73 19.64
C GLU A 562 32.01 -4.35 18.25
N ILE A 563 32.15 -3.08 17.87
CA ILE A 563 31.77 -2.59 16.52
C ILE A 563 32.69 -3.19 15.45
N GLU A 564 33.99 -3.33 15.74
CA GLU A 564 34.93 -4.05 14.87
C GLU A 564 34.51 -5.52 14.71
N ALA A 565 34.13 -6.20 15.80
CA ALA A 565 33.62 -7.56 15.76
C ALA A 565 32.34 -7.69 14.91
N VAL A 566 31.43 -6.71 14.98
CA VAL A 566 30.25 -6.63 14.10
C VAL A 566 30.65 -6.55 12.62
N GLY A 567 31.64 -5.71 12.28
CA GLY A 567 32.18 -5.64 10.92
C GLY A 567 32.71 -7.00 10.43
N GLY A 568 33.45 -7.71 11.29
CA GLY A 568 33.92 -9.06 11.02
C GLY A 568 32.78 -10.08 10.83
N ALA A 569 31.72 -9.97 11.62
CA ALA A 569 30.55 -10.84 11.55
C ALA A 569 29.75 -10.64 10.25
N LEU A 570 29.52 -9.39 9.83
CA LEU A 570 28.90 -9.06 8.55
C LEU A 570 29.74 -9.55 7.37
N ARG A 571 31.07 -9.41 7.45
CA ARG A 571 31.97 -9.94 6.42
C ARG A 571 31.88 -11.45 6.28
N TRP A 572 31.76 -12.16 7.40
CA TRP A 572 31.52 -13.59 7.39
C TRP A 572 30.19 -13.91 6.71
N LEU A 573 29.10 -13.23 7.10
CA LEU A 573 27.77 -13.45 6.53
C LEU A 573 27.75 -13.23 5.02
N HIS A 574 28.37 -12.15 4.53
CA HIS A 574 28.40 -11.81 3.11
C HIS A 574 29.23 -12.77 2.23
N ARG A 575 29.93 -13.73 2.85
CA ARG A 575 30.68 -14.79 2.16
C ARG A 575 30.00 -16.16 2.26
N VAL A 576 28.86 -16.23 2.92
CA VAL A 576 28.04 -17.43 2.94
C VAL A 576 27.35 -17.55 1.59
N ASP A 577 27.75 -18.57 0.85
CA ASP A 577 27.14 -18.98 -0.42
C ASP A 577 26.14 -20.14 -0.20
N ASP A 578 25.40 -20.52 -1.25
CA ASP A 578 24.50 -21.68 -1.30
C ASP A 578 23.26 -21.61 -0.38
N LEU A 579 22.69 -20.42 -0.18
CA LEU A 579 21.39 -20.25 0.47
C LEU A 579 20.32 -19.83 -0.54
N ASP A 580 19.19 -20.55 -0.57
CA ASP A 580 18.01 -20.18 -1.34
C ASP A 580 17.26 -19.03 -0.65
N LEU A 581 17.65 -17.80 -0.99
CA LEU A 581 17.19 -16.58 -0.34
C LEU A 581 16.49 -15.66 -1.35
N PRO A 582 15.47 -14.89 -0.93
CA PRO A 582 14.84 -13.89 -1.79
C PRO A 582 15.86 -12.82 -2.19
N ALA A 583 15.66 -12.14 -3.31
CA ALA A 583 16.50 -11.01 -3.72
C ALA A 583 16.01 -9.68 -3.13
N TYR A 584 16.94 -8.80 -2.80
CA TYR A 584 16.68 -7.42 -2.39
C TYR A 584 17.57 -6.47 -3.19
N ASP A 585 16.93 -5.74 -4.10
CA ASP A 585 17.58 -4.82 -5.02
C ASP A 585 17.22 -3.35 -4.70
N VAL A 586 17.75 -2.44 -5.52
CA VAL A 586 17.44 -1.01 -5.42
C VAL A 586 15.95 -0.74 -5.57
N ALA A 587 15.23 -1.47 -6.43
CA ALA A 587 13.79 -1.25 -6.60
C ALA A 587 13.01 -1.59 -5.33
N ALA A 588 13.36 -2.68 -4.65
CA ALA A 588 12.80 -3.06 -3.36
C ALA A 588 13.08 -1.98 -2.29
N GLU A 589 14.29 -1.41 -2.26
CA GLU A 589 14.63 -0.31 -1.36
C GLU A 589 13.80 0.95 -1.64
N LEU A 590 13.62 1.32 -2.91
CA LEU A 590 12.80 2.47 -3.31
C LEU A 590 11.34 2.31 -2.84
N ASP A 591 10.78 1.10 -2.89
CA ASP A 591 9.45 0.82 -2.33
C ASP A 591 9.42 0.98 -0.80
N VAL A 592 10.54 0.76 -0.08
CA VAL A 592 10.63 1.06 1.36
C VAL A 592 10.65 2.56 1.62
N LEU A 593 11.47 3.32 0.88
CA LEU A 593 11.54 4.77 1.00
C LEU A 593 10.20 5.45 0.70
N ASP A 594 9.50 4.96 -0.33
CA ASP A 594 8.16 5.44 -0.70
C ASP A 594 7.11 5.17 0.39
N ARG A 595 7.17 4.00 1.05
CA ARG A 595 6.36 3.73 2.25
C ARG A 595 6.67 4.68 3.41
N SER A 596 7.95 4.93 3.69
CA SER A 596 8.36 5.88 4.72
C SER A 596 7.84 7.29 4.42
N GLN A 597 7.87 7.71 3.14
CA GLN A 597 7.34 9.00 2.71
C GLN A 597 5.82 9.09 2.88
N ARG A 598 5.06 8.04 2.50
CA ARG A 598 3.60 8.01 2.70
C ARG A 598 3.20 8.05 4.16
N LEU A 599 3.92 7.35 5.02
CA LEU A 599 3.69 7.40 6.46
C LEU A 599 3.95 8.81 7.03
N LEU A 600 5.03 9.46 6.59
CA LEU A 600 5.29 10.87 6.92
C LEU A 600 4.19 11.79 6.41
N GLU A 601 3.71 11.59 5.18
CA GLU A 601 2.61 12.38 4.61
C GLU A 601 1.33 12.22 5.44
N ALA A 602 1.02 11.00 5.86
CA ALA A 602 -0.15 10.72 6.67
C ALA A 602 -0.05 11.35 8.07
N GLY A 603 1.07 11.19 8.77
CA GLY A 603 1.21 11.62 10.17
C GLY A 603 1.74 13.04 10.38
N ARG A 604 2.59 13.56 9.48
CA ARG A 604 3.29 14.85 9.58
C ARG A 604 3.41 15.52 8.20
N PRO A 605 2.29 15.96 7.59
CA PRO A 605 2.26 16.38 6.18
C PRO A 605 3.21 17.55 5.84
N GLN A 606 3.39 18.51 6.74
CA GLN A 606 4.32 19.63 6.52
C GLN A 606 5.78 19.16 6.50
N LEU A 607 6.15 18.24 7.40
CA LEU A 607 7.49 17.65 7.42
C LEU A 607 7.73 16.83 6.14
N SER A 608 6.76 15.99 5.76
CA SER A 608 6.79 15.22 4.51
C SER A 608 7.05 16.09 3.29
N ALA A 609 6.35 17.23 3.18
CA ALA A 609 6.53 18.17 2.09
C ALA A 609 7.97 18.75 2.06
N SER A 610 8.52 19.08 3.23
CA SER A 610 9.88 19.63 3.33
C SER A 610 10.99 18.60 3.05
N THR A 611 10.76 17.31 3.32
CA THR A 611 11.78 16.26 3.20
C THR A 611 11.67 15.44 1.91
N LEU A 612 10.61 15.63 1.12
CA LEU A 612 10.43 14.97 -0.18
C LEU A 612 11.61 15.20 -1.15
N PRO A 613 12.19 16.41 -1.30
CA PRO A 613 13.37 16.60 -2.14
C PRO A 613 14.58 15.76 -1.69
N THR A 614 14.76 15.61 -0.38
CA THR A 614 15.81 14.79 0.23
C THR A 614 15.58 13.31 -0.08
N MET A 615 14.34 12.82 0.05
CA MET A 615 13.98 11.46 -0.35
C MET A 615 14.32 11.20 -1.83
N VAL A 616 13.97 12.14 -2.72
CA VAL A 616 14.24 12.03 -4.15
C VAL A 616 15.75 12.00 -4.44
N ARG A 617 16.56 12.81 -3.74
CA ARG A 617 18.02 12.82 -3.90
C ARG A 617 18.64 11.50 -3.45
N VAL A 618 18.23 10.99 -2.28
CA VAL A 618 18.67 9.68 -1.77
C VAL A 618 18.32 8.56 -2.74
N ALA A 619 17.08 8.55 -3.24
CA ALA A 619 16.63 7.59 -4.25
C ALA A 619 17.46 7.66 -5.53
N ALA A 620 17.78 8.87 -6.02
CA ALA A 620 18.65 9.05 -7.19
C ALA A 620 20.06 8.51 -6.96
N GLY A 621 20.62 8.71 -5.75
CA GLY A 621 21.90 8.15 -5.35
C GLY A 621 21.91 6.62 -5.42
N LEU A 622 20.88 5.95 -4.90
CA LEU A 622 20.73 4.50 -4.99
C LEU A 622 20.60 4.01 -6.44
N ILE A 623 19.85 4.72 -7.29
CA ILE A 623 19.70 4.35 -8.71
C ILE A 623 21.01 4.45 -9.48
N ALA A 624 21.88 5.40 -9.10
CA ALA A 624 23.20 5.56 -9.69
C ALA A 624 24.21 4.45 -9.31
N LEU A 625 23.86 3.56 -8.37
CA LEU A 625 24.70 2.43 -7.99
C LEU A 625 24.65 1.34 -9.08
N GLU A 626 25.50 1.46 -10.10
CA GLU A 626 25.67 0.41 -11.11
C GLU A 626 26.44 -0.81 -10.53
N GLY A 627 26.04 -2.02 -10.94
CA GLY A 627 26.79 -3.28 -10.80
C GLY A 627 27.40 -3.57 -9.42
N SER A 628 26.71 -4.37 -8.60
CA SER A 628 27.28 -4.95 -7.38
C SER A 628 27.30 -6.48 -7.40
N SER A 629 28.27 -7.05 -6.70
CA SER A 629 28.27 -8.49 -6.38
C SER A 629 27.19 -8.75 -5.34
N ALA A 630 26.27 -9.64 -5.68
CA ALA A 630 25.26 -10.12 -4.75
C ALA A 630 25.92 -10.95 -3.63
N ALA A 631 25.44 -10.79 -2.41
CA ALA A 631 25.89 -11.47 -1.22
C ALA A 631 24.69 -11.80 -0.32
N THR A 632 24.84 -12.80 0.55
CA THR A 632 23.91 -13.03 1.65
C THR A 632 23.99 -11.86 2.62
N ILE A 633 22.90 -11.10 2.79
CA ILE A 633 22.83 -9.94 3.70
C ILE A 633 21.72 -10.11 4.73
N HIS A 634 21.93 -9.54 5.91
CA HIS A 634 20.97 -9.49 7.01
C HIS A 634 19.77 -8.57 6.71
N ARG A 635 20.03 -7.47 5.98
CA ARG A 635 19.10 -6.40 5.56
C ARG A 635 18.49 -5.56 6.69
N ASP A 636 18.43 -6.07 7.92
CA ASP A 636 18.00 -5.34 9.13
C ASP A 636 19.15 -5.20 10.16
N ALA A 637 20.39 -4.99 9.69
CA ALA A 637 21.58 -4.92 10.53
C ALA A 637 21.58 -3.67 11.43
N HIS A 638 21.22 -3.86 12.70
CA HIS A 638 21.22 -2.83 13.74
C HIS A 638 21.80 -3.39 15.05
N PRO A 639 22.20 -2.55 16.03
CA PRO A 639 22.90 -3.01 17.25
C PRO A 639 22.20 -4.15 18.00
N GLY A 640 20.88 -4.08 18.13
CA GLY A 640 20.08 -5.15 18.75
C GLY A 640 20.13 -6.54 18.09
N GLN A 641 20.70 -6.67 16.87
CA GLN A 641 20.85 -7.96 16.17
C GLN A 641 22.19 -8.66 16.45
N PHE A 642 23.05 -8.02 17.23
CA PHE A 642 24.35 -8.57 17.60
C PHE A 642 24.42 -8.75 19.11
N VAL A 643 24.72 -9.98 19.54
CA VAL A 643 24.85 -10.35 20.95
C VAL A 643 26.30 -10.68 21.25
N PHE A 644 26.89 -9.94 22.19
CA PHE A 644 28.29 -10.12 22.59
C PHE A 644 28.38 -11.15 23.72
N GLY A 645 29.00 -12.30 23.43
CA GLY A 645 29.42 -13.27 24.43
C GLY A 645 30.85 -12.99 24.93
N ALA A 646 31.36 -13.83 25.83
CA ALA A 646 32.71 -13.68 26.37
C ALA A 646 33.82 -13.72 25.30
N ASP A 647 33.67 -14.59 24.29
CA ASP A 647 34.74 -14.88 23.32
C ASP A 647 34.36 -14.61 21.86
N ARG A 648 33.09 -14.31 21.56
CA ARG A 648 32.61 -14.08 20.18
C ARG A 648 31.30 -13.30 20.14
N VAL A 649 31.06 -12.63 19.01
CA VAL A 649 29.78 -12.01 18.66
C VAL A 649 28.83 -13.06 18.05
N SER A 650 27.53 -12.91 18.32
CA SER A 650 26.46 -13.74 17.76
C SER A 650 25.52 -12.89 16.91
N ILE A 651 25.06 -13.42 15.78
CA ILE A 651 24.04 -12.78 14.92
C ILE A 651 22.68 -13.44 15.20
N ILE A 652 21.63 -12.63 15.36
CA ILE A 652 20.25 -13.09 15.60
C ILE A 652 19.26 -12.43 14.63
N ASP A 653 18.00 -12.89 14.61
CA ASP A 653 16.89 -12.37 13.76
C ASP A 653 17.10 -12.47 12.24
N PHE A 654 17.15 -13.70 11.72
CA PHE A 654 17.24 -13.99 10.28
C PHE A 654 15.93 -13.80 9.49
N ASP A 655 14.92 -13.10 10.03
CA ASP A 655 13.62 -12.93 9.35
C ASP A 655 13.72 -12.13 8.04
N SER A 656 14.76 -11.29 7.92
CA SER A 656 14.98 -10.38 6.79
C SER A 656 16.11 -10.84 5.86
N LEU A 657 16.66 -12.04 6.08
CA LEU A 657 17.81 -12.54 5.34
C LEU A 657 17.48 -12.62 3.83
N THR A 658 18.39 -12.13 2.99
CA THR A 658 18.15 -11.96 1.55
C THR A 658 19.47 -11.94 0.78
N ILE A 659 19.41 -12.12 -0.54
CA ILE A 659 20.52 -11.86 -1.45
C ILE A 659 20.47 -10.40 -1.90
N GLY A 660 21.52 -9.65 -1.64
CA GLY A 660 21.61 -8.25 -2.02
C GLY A 660 23.04 -7.71 -1.94
N GLU A 661 23.18 -6.40 -2.00
CA GLU A 661 24.50 -5.77 -1.93
C GLU A 661 25.01 -5.68 -0.48
N ALA A 662 26.23 -6.16 -0.24
CA ALA A 662 26.91 -6.10 1.07
C ALA A 662 26.92 -4.70 1.72
N ALA A 663 26.93 -3.64 0.92
CA ALA A 663 26.91 -2.26 1.39
C ALA A 663 25.63 -1.89 2.17
N ILE A 664 24.53 -2.63 1.97
CA ILE A 664 23.25 -2.41 2.65
C ILE A 664 23.40 -2.60 4.17
N ASP A 665 24.01 -3.69 4.61
CA ASP A 665 24.18 -3.98 6.05
C ASP A 665 25.14 -3.00 6.72
N LEU A 666 26.22 -2.64 6.02
CA LEU A 666 27.16 -1.62 6.50
C LEU A 666 26.48 -0.26 6.62
N GLY A 667 25.71 0.15 5.61
CA GLY A 667 24.97 1.41 5.61
C GLY A 667 23.89 1.47 6.69
N ASN A 668 23.15 0.38 6.88
CA ASN A 668 22.15 0.27 7.94
C ASN A 668 22.79 0.41 9.33
N TYR A 669 23.87 -0.32 9.62
CA TYR A 669 24.52 -0.24 10.92
C TYR A 669 25.20 1.12 11.14
N ALA A 670 25.83 1.69 10.10
CA ALA A 670 26.41 3.03 10.13
C ALA A 670 25.38 4.12 10.43
N ALA A 671 24.13 3.97 9.96
CA ALA A 671 23.07 4.91 10.30
C ALA A 671 22.78 4.93 11.80
N TYR A 672 22.76 3.77 12.47
CA TYR A 672 22.61 3.69 13.93
C TYR A 672 23.80 4.30 14.68
N LEU A 673 25.03 4.04 14.21
CA LEU A 673 26.24 4.65 14.78
C LEU A 673 26.19 6.17 14.71
N ARG A 674 25.74 6.72 13.58
CA ARG A 674 25.59 8.16 13.38
C ARG A 674 24.52 8.75 14.30
N ILE A 675 23.36 8.10 14.43
CA ILE A 675 22.30 8.54 15.36
C ILE A 675 22.79 8.51 16.81
N ALA A 676 23.62 7.53 17.17
CA ALA A 676 24.23 7.42 18.50
C ALA A 676 25.39 8.41 18.74
N GLY A 677 25.80 9.20 17.74
CA GLY A 677 26.93 10.11 17.83
C GLY A 677 28.30 9.42 17.95
N ALA A 678 28.40 8.16 17.50
CA ALA A 678 29.62 7.36 17.60
C ALA A 678 30.54 7.60 16.39
N SER A 679 31.19 8.76 16.35
CA SER A 679 32.01 9.24 15.21
C SER A 679 33.07 8.24 14.75
N ASP A 680 33.77 7.58 15.69
CA ASP A 680 34.81 6.60 15.39
C ASP A 680 34.25 5.20 15.07
N GLY A 681 32.96 4.98 15.36
CA GLY A 681 32.31 3.68 15.19
C GLY A 681 32.23 3.24 13.73
N GLU A 682 31.94 4.16 12.80
CA GLU A 682 31.87 3.84 11.37
C GLU A 682 33.23 3.37 10.84
N ILE A 683 34.32 3.97 11.34
CA ILE A 683 35.69 3.56 11.03
C ILE A 683 35.94 2.13 11.54
N MET A 684 35.60 1.85 12.81
CA MET A 684 35.78 0.52 13.40
C MET A 684 34.97 -0.56 12.66
N LEU A 685 33.73 -0.25 12.26
CA LEU A 685 32.88 -1.14 11.48
C LEU A 685 33.58 -1.52 10.15
N HIS A 686 34.09 -0.53 9.43
CA HIS A 686 34.78 -0.75 8.17
C HIS A 686 36.13 -1.45 8.33
N ILE A 687 36.87 -1.21 9.42
CA ILE A 687 38.11 -1.92 9.77
C ILE A 687 37.81 -3.41 9.97
N GLY A 688 36.83 -3.73 10.82
CA GLY A 688 36.43 -5.11 11.11
C GLY A 688 35.94 -5.85 9.85
N TYR A 689 35.19 -5.16 9.00
CA TYR A 689 34.75 -5.70 7.71
C TYR A 689 35.90 -5.86 6.70
N GLN A 690 36.98 -5.09 6.85
CA GLN A 690 38.06 -4.91 5.86
C GLN A 690 37.54 -4.30 4.55
N SER A 691 36.80 -3.19 4.67
CA SER A 691 36.18 -2.50 3.55
C SER A 691 37.23 -1.86 2.64
N ARG A 692 37.00 -1.95 1.32
CA ARG A 692 37.74 -1.15 0.32
C ARG A 692 37.00 0.15 0.06
N GLN A 693 37.71 1.18 -0.44
CA GLN A 693 37.13 2.52 -0.65
C GLN A 693 35.79 2.51 -1.41
N ASN A 694 35.71 1.77 -2.53
CA ASN A 694 34.45 1.65 -3.29
C ASN A 694 33.28 1.17 -2.43
N LEU A 695 33.50 0.16 -1.56
CA LEU A 695 32.44 -0.33 -0.68
C LEU A 695 32.06 0.69 0.39
N ILE A 696 33.02 1.47 0.90
CA ILE A 696 32.76 2.56 1.85
C ILE A 696 31.86 3.62 1.20
N ASP A 697 32.18 4.04 -0.03
CA ASP A 697 31.40 5.04 -0.76
C ASP A 697 29.97 4.56 -1.01
N ARG A 698 29.81 3.29 -1.43
CA ARG A 698 28.49 2.65 -1.62
C ARG A 698 27.71 2.53 -0.31
N ALA A 699 28.37 2.10 0.77
CA ALA A 699 27.76 2.03 2.09
C ALA A 699 27.29 3.41 2.58
N GLY A 700 27.98 4.49 2.21
CA GLY A 700 27.54 5.87 2.44
C GLY A 700 26.18 6.17 1.78
N THR A 701 25.97 5.74 0.54
CA THR A 701 24.67 5.94 -0.15
C THR A 701 23.55 5.13 0.51
N TRP A 702 23.83 3.88 0.92
CA TRP A 702 22.88 3.05 1.65
C TRP A 702 22.60 3.56 3.07
N ARG A 703 23.60 4.16 3.73
CA ARG A 703 23.46 4.83 5.02
C ARG A 703 22.49 6.01 4.91
N ASP A 704 22.57 6.81 3.87
CA ASP A 704 21.66 7.95 3.66
C ASP A 704 20.21 7.48 3.46
N ALA A 705 20.00 6.36 2.77
CA ALA A 705 18.70 5.68 2.68
C ALA A 705 18.21 5.18 4.04
N ALA A 706 19.07 4.54 4.83
CA ALA A 706 18.75 4.11 6.18
C ALA A 706 18.41 5.29 7.11
N LEU A 707 19.20 6.38 7.08
CA LEU A 707 18.95 7.60 7.85
C LEU A 707 17.62 8.25 7.48
N PHE A 708 17.27 8.29 6.18
CA PHE A 708 15.97 8.78 5.76
C PHE A 708 14.82 7.96 6.38
N ARG A 709 14.89 6.62 6.28
CA ARG A 709 13.85 5.73 6.84
C ARG A 709 13.74 5.86 8.36
N LEU A 710 14.88 5.90 9.06
CA LEU A 710 14.95 6.03 10.52
C LEU A 710 14.46 7.41 10.98
N GLY A 711 14.89 8.48 10.31
CA GLY A 711 14.43 9.84 10.56
C GLY A 711 12.92 9.97 10.36
N ALA A 712 12.39 9.39 9.29
CA ALA A 712 10.95 9.32 9.01
C ALA A 712 10.18 8.56 10.12
N GLN A 713 10.68 7.39 10.52
CA GLN A 713 10.09 6.58 11.59
C GLN A 713 10.10 7.34 12.92
N LEU A 714 11.23 7.94 13.31
CA LEU A 714 11.38 8.68 14.55
C LEU A 714 10.53 9.96 14.57
N ALA A 715 10.37 10.65 13.45
CA ALA A 715 9.52 11.84 13.36
C ALA A 715 8.00 11.52 13.56
N LEU A 716 7.62 10.26 13.41
CA LEU A 716 6.30 9.70 13.69
C LEU A 716 6.19 9.10 15.10
N THR A 717 7.13 9.42 15.99
CA THR A 717 7.01 9.15 17.42
C THR A 717 6.62 10.41 18.17
N THR A 718 6.21 10.30 19.44
CA THR A 718 6.03 11.45 20.32
C THR A 718 7.25 11.69 21.23
N ASP A 719 7.98 10.63 21.60
CA ASP A 719 9.14 10.72 22.50
C ASP A 719 10.44 11.16 21.78
N ARG A 720 10.57 10.86 20.49
CA ARG A 720 11.79 11.13 19.69
C ARG A 720 11.54 11.92 18.41
N ALA A 721 10.41 12.61 18.35
CA ALA A 721 10.00 13.36 17.17
C ALA A 721 11.06 14.39 16.73
N ASP A 722 11.69 15.08 17.70
CA ASP A 722 12.75 16.06 17.45
C ASP A 722 14.02 15.43 16.88
N LEU A 723 14.43 14.27 17.41
CA LEU A 723 15.58 13.53 16.87
C LEU A 723 15.35 13.14 15.41
N GLY A 724 14.15 12.61 15.10
CA GLY A 724 13.78 12.26 13.73
C GLY A 724 13.79 13.47 12.78
N ARG A 725 13.25 14.62 13.23
CA ARG A 725 13.30 15.88 12.48
C ARG A 725 14.74 16.35 12.26
N GLY A 726 15.59 16.26 13.28
CA GLY A 726 17.01 16.61 13.21
C GLY A 726 17.76 15.79 12.16
N ILE A 727 17.59 14.46 12.18
CA ILE A 727 18.19 13.55 11.19
C ILE A 727 17.77 13.93 9.77
N LEU A 728 16.47 14.15 9.54
CA LEU A 728 15.96 14.52 8.22
C LEU A 728 16.46 15.90 7.78
N ALA A 729 16.62 16.85 8.70
CA ALA A 729 17.14 18.19 8.42
C ALA A 729 18.64 18.15 8.07
N GLU A 730 19.45 17.42 8.84
CA GLU A 730 20.87 17.21 8.54
C GLU A 730 21.05 16.55 7.17
N LEU A 731 20.28 15.50 6.91
CA LEU A 731 20.31 14.82 5.62
C LEU A 731 19.89 15.76 4.50
N SER A 732 19.01 16.73 4.74
CA SER A 732 18.61 17.71 3.72
C SER A 732 19.71 18.73 3.38
N GLN A 733 20.65 18.95 4.30
CA GLN A 733 21.76 19.91 4.14
C GLN A 733 23.01 19.28 3.48
N SER A 734 23.19 17.96 3.62
CA SER A 734 24.23 17.17 2.93
C SER A 734 23.85 16.86 1.50
#